data_AF-A0AAV2YWM0-F1
#
_entry.id   AF-A0AAV2YWM0-F1
#
_cell.length_a   1.000
_cell.length_b   1.000
_cell.length_c   1.000
_cell.angle_alpha   90.00
_cell.angle_beta   90.00
_cell.angle_gamma   90.00
#
_symmetry.space_group_name_H-M   'P 1'
#
loop_
_entity.id
_entity.type
_entity.pdbx_description
1 polymer ?
#
loop_
_entity_poly.entity_id
_entity_poly.type
_entity_poly.pdbx_seq_one_letter_code
_entity_poly.pdbx_strand_id
1 'polypeptide(L)'
;ATFDHLPATANKTSRSRRHAFACDVMSPVLKEQTIELRGYERMLTSSSASMKIAHAVRVRGAIVSLLYRLSVAVRNTFNKHPRMRALEAPEFGQAIVQDLLTLDDVNARYLVRVRELEEGEIWEKIVEAECERPFHRKTEPPFMVSVISNLKSDDQVMLVLYSDHFMSDGFSGMVVLNDILEQVACPLNPEDLRELPLRPSLYDMLLQPELGHARTLEEIIAKNGLQEYLDAVNSFRSLLPIEASQQDFDVQAPQVNRSFACFREGSRDNMKRVLARCKEEKVTFGGAVVAAVVVAYYQIWNRLLGNNPDAMKDGIFHIAFDMDYNMRKRMPLPAEEDQVGMYVITNTLASLAIDGVDMANATFWDVARRAKKEIDDVLASFEMPLPIIFLDQFVNKGAAANGVQLRVPRSIGCDTNISNIGRYPFKTEHTIDNDPDQSIRVESLFVYNNMPHLCAATVIYVTAVDSFNYSMVHKHNGDVASALFDAYVYNTEHLGTVGTSETMLQVAKRWSANLPTSSSNPVGSDQLALDKPLNFGASSPQVQFWQTQPVPGIDEYPDDHGAISAITSVSDVRTEPLALPDGFFWCTVNVAKDDELRELHDLLALNYVEDKDGLFRLLYTPALLRWAMTPPGYEPDWHIGVRSEAGKKLVAFISGVPVRARAYQHVMAMAEMNFLCVHKALGAHSFSPLLIQEISRRINLKNVWHAVYTDGMELPMPVSRCPSYHRPLNAKKLVETGFISVPPSMTVEEMIEPFNLPNATATPGIREMKEQDVAAVTELLVTYLAKFDLAIEMTQEYVAHYLLPRDEVVKSWVVEDPASHRITDFFSFYNLPSSVLSHKKHQRLEAAYLYYSVATSVSLTQLIQDALVLAKQAKFDVFNAAAIMDNREFLDTLHCAHGDGLLHYYLFNWRCPRMPSDKIGIVMQ
;
A
#
# COMPACT_ATOMS: atom_id res chain seq x y z
N ALA A 1 -30.79 -40.75 -24.94
CA ALA A 1 -31.78 -41.79 -25.26
C ALA A 1 -32.49 -42.18 -23.96
N THR A 2 -33.79 -41.86 -23.92
CA THR A 2 -34.89 -42.50 -23.17
C THR A 2 -34.76 -42.69 -21.65
N PHE A 3 -35.38 -41.77 -20.91
CA PHE A 3 -36.07 -42.05 -19.65
C PHE A 3 -37.57 -42.20 -19.95
N ASP A 4 -38.19 -43.29 -19.49
CA ASP A 4 -39.64 -43.39 -19.41
C ASP A 4 -40.07 -44.19 -18.15
N HIS A 5 -41.18 -43.71 -17.59
CA HIS A 5 -42.13 -44.34 -16.66
C HIS A 5 -41.81 -44.46 -15.16
N LEU A 6 -42.59 -43.72 -14.36
CA LEU A 6 -43.61 -44.27 -13.45
C LEU A 6 -44.78 -43.25 -13.25
N PRO A 7 -46.02 -43.69 -12.97
CA PRO A 7 -47.25 -42.93 -13.22
C PRO A 7 -47.91 -42.31 -11.97
N ALA A 8 -48.87 -41.43 -12.24
CA ALA A 8 -49.77 -40.77 -11.29
C ALA A 8 -50.94 -41.66 -10.82
N THR A 9 -51.42 -41.44 -9.58
CA THR A 9 -52.87 -41.30 -9.26
C THR A 9 -53.08 -40.62 -7.90
N ALA A 10 -54.14 -39.80 -7.84
CA ALA A 10 -54.50 -38.84 -6.81
C ALA A 10 -55.43 -39.40 -5.69
N ASN A 11 -55.42 -38.79 -4.48
CA ASN A 11 -56.56 -37.99 -3.96
C ASN A 11 -56.41 -37.54 -2.48
N LYS A 12 -56.54 -36.22 -2.29
CA LYS A 12 -57.40 -35.45 -1.36
C LYS A 12 -57.43 -35.68 0.18
N THR A 13 -57.42 -34.52 0.85
CA THR A 13 -57.77 -34.15 2.25
C THR A 13 -56.66 -34.38 3.29
N SER A 14 -56.23 -33.40 4.11
CA SER A 14 -57.02 -32.37 4.79
C SER A 14 -56.16 -31.19 5.32
N ARG A 15 -56.80 -30.02 5.38
CA ARG A 15 -56.62 -28.89 6.33
C ARG A 15 -55.31 -28.10 6.31
N SER A 16 -55.40 -26.98 5.60
CA SER A 16 -54.70 -25.72 5.82
C SER A 16 -54.71 -25.27 7.29
N ARG A 17 -53.53 -24.97 7.84
CA ARG A 17 -53.33 -23.83 8.74
C ARG A 17 -52.25 -22.95 8.13
N ARG A 18 -52.69 -21.98 7.32
CA ARG A 18 -51.91 -20.79 7.02
C ARG A 18 -51.76 -20.02 8.33
N HIS A 19 -50.54 -19.81 8.80
CA HIS A 19 -50.23 -18.62 9.59
C HIS A 19 -49.62 -17.63 8.61
N ALA A 20 -50.49 -16.76 8.11
CA ALA A 20 -50.08 -15.54 7.44
C ALA A 20 -49.41 -14.66 8.51
N PHE A 21 -48.12 -14.37 8.34
CA PHE A 21 -47.56 -13.18 8.96
C PHE A 21 -48.16 -11.98 8.21
N ALA A 22 -49.03 -11.26 8.90
CA ALA A 22 -49.65 -10.05 8.40
C ALA A 22 -48.59 -8.96 8.22
N CYS A 23 -48.58 -8.34 7.04
CA CYS A 23 -48.03 -7.01 6.85
C CYS A 23 -48.81 -6.05 7.74
N ASP A 24 -48.21 -5.57 8.82
CA ASP A 24 -48.64 -4.34 9.46
C ASP A 24 -47.97 -3.17 8.75
N VAL A 25 -48.82 -2.35 8.13
CA VAL A 25 -48.47 -1.04 7.58
C VAL A 25 -48.38 -0.07 8.76
N MET A 26 -47.16 0.19 9.23
CA MET A 26 -46.84 1.36 10.06
C MET A 26 -45.74 2.18 9.37
N SER A 27 -45.77 3.50 9.52
CA SER A 27 -44.84 4.48 8.94
C SER A 27 -43.36 4.10 9.15
N PRO A 28 -42.43 4.50 8.26
CA PRO A 28 -41.07 4.00 8.23
C PRO A 28 -40.25 4.62 9.36
N VAL A 29 -40.24 3.94 10.51
CA VAL A 29 -39.09 3.97 11.40
C VAL A 29 -38.26 2.78 10.96
N LEU A 30 -37.19 3.03 10.18
CA LEU A 30 -36.20 2.01 9.85
C LEU A 30 -35.72 1.39 11.17
N LYS A 31 -36.10 0.13 11.42
CA LYS A 31 -35.56 -0.65 12.54
C LYS A 31 -34.07 -0.81 12.26
N GLU A 32 -33.22 -0.32 13.16
CA GLU A 32 -31.78 -0.60 13.11
C GLU A 32 -31.57 -2.11 12.90
N GLN A 33 -30.91 -2.46 11.80
CA GLN A 33 -30.61 -3.85 11.47
C GLN A 33 -29.29 -4.24 12.15
N THR A 34 -29.40 -4.81 13.36
CA THR A 34 -28.26 -5.28 14.14
C THR A 34 -27.88 -6.72 13.77
N ILE A 35 -26.59 -6.98 13.64
CA ILE A 35 -25.96 -8.28 13.41
C ILE A 35 -25.28 -8.71 14.70
N GLU A 36 -25.66 -9.87 15.23
CA GLU A 36 -24.90 -10.55 16.27
C GLU A 36 -23.69 -11.24 15.64
N LEU A 37 -22.48 -10.77 15.97
CA LEU A 37 -21.24 -11.38 15.49
C LEU A 37 -20.97 -12.63 16.31
N ARG A 38 -20.75 -13.78 15.68
CA ARG A 38 -20.52 -15.06 16.39
C ARG A 38 -19.36 -15.84 15.79
N GLY A 39 -18.76 -16.73 16.57
CA GLY A 39 -17.66 -17.59 16.11
C GLY A 39 -16.49 -16.77 15.54
N TYR A 40 -16.11 -17.06 14.28
CA TYR A 40 -15.02 -16.33 13.61
C TYR A 40 -15.27 -14.82 13.51
N GLU A 41 -16.51 -14.39 13.22
CA GLU A 41 -16.82 -12.95 13.11
C GLU A 41 -16.45 -12.21 14.39
N ARG A 42 -16.79 -12.77 15.56
CA ARG A 42 -16.48 -12.20 16.88
C ARG A 42 -14.99 -12.29 17.23
N MET A 43 -14.32 -13.37 16.86
CA MET A 43 -12.89 -13.50 17.09
C MET A 43 -12.10 -12.47 16.27
N LEU A 44 -12.48 -12.28 15.01
CA LEU A 44 -11.80 -11.35 14.11
C LEU A 44 -11.98 -9.88 14.52
N THR A 45 -13.04 -9.56 15.28
CA THR A 45 -13.26 -8.23 15.87
C THR A 45 -12.75 -8.09 17.31
N SER A 46 -12.05 -9.09 17.86
CA SER A 46 -11.52 -9.02 19.23
C SER A 46 -10.34 -8.06 19.41
N SER A 47 -9.77 -7.58 18.30
CA SER A 47 -8.67 -6.61 18.28
C SER A 47 -8.92 -5.49 17.27
N SER A 48 -8.11 -4.43 17.31
CA SER A 48 -8.12 -3.35 16.32
C SER A 48 -7.48 -3.73 14.98
N ALA A 49 -6.85 -4.89 14.85
CA ALA A 49 -6.27 -5.34 13.58
C ALA A 49 -7.36 -5.93 12.68
N SER A 50 -7.23 -5.69 11.37
CA SER A 50 -8.05 -6.33 10.35
C SER A 50 -7.32 -7.49 9.71
N MET A 51 -8.02 -8.62 9.61
CA MET A 51 -7.72 -9.64 8.62
C MET A 51 -8.35 -9.16 7.31
N LYS A 52 -7.61 -8.37 6.52
CA LYS A 52 -8.08 -7.78 5.27
C LYS A 52 -7.84 -8.75 4.12
N ILE A 53 -8.93 -9.18 3.48
CA ILE A 53 -8.92 -9.97 2.26
C ILE A 53 -8.84 -9.04 1.05
N ALA A 54 -7.89 -9.28 0.17
CA ALA A 54 -7.79 -8.68 -1.15
C ALA A 54 -8.14 -9.71 -2.23
N HIS A 55 -9.13 -9.37 -3.06
CA HIS A 55 -9.44 -10.03 -4.31
C HIS A 55 -8.92 -9.18 -5.46
N ALA A 56 -7.73 -9.49 -5.96
CA ALA A 56 -7.08 -8.78 -7.06
C ALA A 56 -7.44 -9.45 -8.39
N VAL A 57 -8.29 -8.80 -9.18
CA VAL A 57 -8.76 -9.29 -10.48
C VAL A 57 -8.16 -8.48 -11.62
N ARG A 58 -7.51 -9.18 -12.57
CA ARG A 58 -7.05 -8.56 -13.81
C ARG A 58 -8.22 -8.49 -14.76
N VAL A 59 -8.53 -7.28 -15.20
CA VAL A 59 -9.62 -7.00 -16.13
C VAL A 59 -9.03 -6.38 -17.39
N ARG A 60 -9.44 -6.87 -18.57
CA ARG A 60 -9.06 -6.34 -19.88
C ARG A 60 -10.28 -5.87 -20.67
N GLY A 61 -10.17 -4.81 -21.47
CA GLY A 61 -11.18 -4.39 -22.43
C GLY A 61 -11.49 -2.90 -22.33
N ALA A 62 -12.77 -2.54 -22.28
CA ALA A 62 -13.26 -1.16 -22.20
C ALA A 62 -12.99 -0.49 -20.83
N ILE A 63 -11.72 -0.29 -20.48
CA ILE A 63 -11.27 0.20 -19.17
C ILE A 63 -11.79 1.61 -18.88
N VAL A 64 -11.80 2.51 -19.87
CA VAL A 64 -12.32 3.88 -19.68
C VAL A 64 -13.80 3.85 -19.25
N SER A 65 -14.60 3.01 -19.91
CA SER A 65 -16.02 2.81 -19.58
C SER A 65 -16.20 2.16 -18.21
N LEU A 66 -15.31 1.24 -17.83
CA LEU A 66 -15.27 0.68 -16.48
C LEU A 66 -15.05 1.76 -15.43
N LEU A 67 -14.02 2.59 -15.59
CA LEU A 67 -13.67 3.65 -14.63
C LEU A 67 -14.79 4.68 -14.49
N TYR A 68 -15.38 5.09 -15.61
CA TYR A 68 -16.47 6.06 -15.63
C TYR A 68 -17.70 5.60 -14.83
N ARG A 69 -17.99 4.28 -14.83
CA ARG A 69 -19.17 3.71 -14.16
C ARG A 69 -18.88 3.16 -12.76
N LEU A 70 -17.61 3.13 -12.34
CA LEU A 70 -17.19 2.38 -11.16
C LEU A 70 -17.84 2.87 -9.87
N SER A 71 -17.91 4.19 -9.63
CA SER A 71 -18.52 4.72 -8.40
C SER A 71 -20.02 4.40 -8.29
N VAL A 72 -20.75 4.42 -9.42
CA VAL A 72 -22.16 4.02 -9.47
C VAL A 72 -22.31 2.53 -9.21
N ALA A 73 -21.47 1.71 -9.83
CA ALA A 73 -21.46 0.27 -9.64
C ALA A 73 -21.17 -0.10 -8.18
N VAL A 74 -20.14 0.50 -7.57
CA VAL A 74 -19.78 0.28 -6.17
C VAL A 74 -20.91 0.71 -5.24
N ARG A 75 -21.49 1.90 -5.40
CA ARG A 75 -22.67 2.32 -4.63
C ARG A 75 -23.80 1.29 -4.71
N ASN A 76 -24.16 0.85 -5.92
CA ASN A 76 -25.25 -0.09 -6.14
C ASN A 76 -24.94 -1.45 -5.47
N THR A 77 -23.71 -1.93 -5.55
CA THR A 77 -23.30 -3.18 -4.91
C THR A 77 -23.35 -3.08 -3.39
N PHE A 78 -22.88 -1.97 -2.79
CA PHE A 78 -23.01 -1.73 -1.34
C PHE A 78 -24.48 -1.70 -0.89
N ASN A 79 -25.36 -1.09 -1.69
CA ASN A 79 -26.79 -0.99 -1.38
C ASN A 79 -27.56 -2.29 -1.64
N LYS A 80 -27.01 -3.20 -2.45
CA LYS A 80 -27.54 -4.55 -2.64
C LYS A 80 -27.22 -5.46 -1.45
N HIS A 81 -26.06 -5.31 -0.82
CA HIS A 81 -25.55 -6.20 0.24
C HIS A 81 -25.47 -5.52 1.61
N PRO A 82 -26.38 -5.80 2.56
CA PRO A 82 -26.40 -5.15 3.87
C PRO A 82 -25.06 -5.20 4.64
N ARG A 83 -24.37 -6.35 4.60
CA ARG A 83 -23.09 -6.56 5.31
C ARG A 83 -21.95 -5.70 4.77
N MET A 84 -22.05 -5.18 3.54
CA MET A 84 -21.06 -4.23 3.02
C MET A 84 -21.15 -2.86 3.67
N ARG A 85 -22.26 -2.55 4.34
CA ARG A 85 -22.52 -1.27 5.03
C ARG A 85 -22.58 -1.45 6.54
N ALA A 86 -22.08 -2.56 7.09
CA ALA A 86 -22.13 -2.84 8.53
C ALA A 86 -20.93 -2.24 9.27
N LEU A 87 -21.17 -1.49 10.34
CA LEU A 87 -20.14 -0.96 11.24
C LEU A 87 -20.16 -1.73 12.57
N GLU A 88 -18.99 -1.92 13.18
CA GLU A 88 -18.89 -2.49 14.53
C GLU A 88 -19.63 -1.59 15.54
N ALA A 89 -20.51 -2.21 16.34
CA ALA A 89 -21.28 -1.51 17.35
C ALA A 89 -20.42 -1.12 18.56
N PRO A 90 -20.86 -0.14 19.37
CA PRO A 90 -20.23 0.12 20.67
C PRO A 90 -20.30 -1.09 21.62
N GLU A 91 -21.36 -1.89 21.51
CA GLU A 91 -21.52 -3.15 22.23
C GLU A 91 -20.65 -4.24 21.57
N PHE A 92 -19.80 -4.89 22.39
CA PHE A 92 -18.90 -5.93 21.90
C PHE A 92 -19.69 -7.11 21.33
N GLY A 93 -19.28 -7.58 20.15
CA GLY A 93 -19.90 -8.73 19.49
C GLY A 93 -21.14 -8.38 18.67
N GLN A 94 -21.38 -7.11 18.37
CA GLN A 94 -22.45 -6.66 17.47
C GLN A 94 -21.93 -5.76 16.35
N ALA A 95 -22.67 -5.71 15.25
CA ALA A 95 -22.50 -4.74 14.18
C ALA A 95 -23.85 -4.16 13.74
N ILE A 96 -23.87 -2.91 13.25
CA ILE A 96 -25.07 -2.19 12.84
C ILE A 96 -24.96 -1.88 11.35
N VAL A 97 -25.93 -2.36 10.56
CA VAL A 97 -26.07 -2.00 9.15
C VAL A 97 -26.51 -0.54 9.05
N GLN A 98 -25.75 0.25 8.32
CA GLN A 98 -26.01 1.69 8.14
C GLN A 98 -27.18 1.94 7.17
N ASP A 99 -27.43 3.20 6.80
CA ASP A 99 -28.37 3.58 5.73
C ASP A 99 -27.74 3.45 4.33
N LEU A 100 -28.60 3.31 3.30
CA LEU A 100 -28.17 3.16 1.91
C LEU A 100 -27.23 4.31 1.51
N LEU A 101 -26.14 3.99 0.84
CA LEU A 101 -25.13 4.94 0.42
C LEU A 101 -25.60 5.76 -0.79
N THR A 102 -25.29 7.04 -0.76
CA THR A 102 -25.35 7.93 -1.92
C THR A 102 -24.04 7.87 -2.72
N LEU A 103 -23.95 8.57 -3.86
CA LEU A 103 -22.66 8.72 -4.57
C LEU A 103 -21.69 9.60 -3.77
N ASP A 104 -22.19 10.60 -3.05
CA ASP A 104 -21.37 11.45 -2.20
C ASP A 104 -20.74 10.64 -1.06
N ASP A 105 -21.46 9.66 -0.49
CA ASP A 105 -20.90 8.74 0.49
C ASP A 105 -19.74 7.91 -0.07
N VAL A 106 -19.84 7.42 -1.30
CA VAL A 106 -18.76 6.65 -1.96
C VAL A 106 -17.49 7.48 -2.08
N ASN A 107 -17.63 8.74 -2.47
CA ASN A 107 -16.50 9.66 -2.61
C ASN A 107 -15.95 10.12 -1.26
N ALA A 108 -16.81 10.58 -0.35
CA ALA A 108 -16.41 11.11 0.96
C ALA A 108 -15.72 10.06 1.85
N ARG A 109 -16.04 8.77 1.65
CA ARG A 109 -15.45 7.64 2.38
C ARG A 109 -14.35 6.93 1.58
N TYR A 110 -13.98 7.43 0.40
CA TYR A 110 -12.95 6.85 -0.47
C TYR A 110 -13.14 5.34 -0.73
N LEU A 111 -14.39 4.91 -0.97
CA LEU A 111 -14.72 3.50 -1.22
C LEU A 111 -14.27 3.03 -2.61
N VAL A 112 -13.93 3.97 -3.50
CA VAL A 112 -13.26 3.74 -4.78
C VAL A 112 -11.96 4.55 -4.81
N ARG A 113 -10.85 3.91 -5.15
CA ARG A 113 -9.54 4.55 -5.31
C ARG A 113 -8.96 4.17 -6.65
N VAL A 114 -8.27 5.09 -7.31
CA VAL A 114 -7.51 4.82 -8.53
C VAL A 114 -6.05 5.15 -8.25
N ARG A 115 -5.18 4.19 -8.53
CA ARG A 115 -3.74 4.29 -8.35
C ARG A 115 -3.05 3.87 -9.65
N GLU A 116 -2.04 4.63 -10.01
CA GLU A 116 -1.15 4.32 -11.11
C GLU A 116 0.11 3.65 -10.54
N LEU A 117 0.64 2.64 -11.25
CA LEU A 117 1.91 2.01 -10.92
C LEU A 117 3.08 2.92 -11.33
N GLU A 118 3.93 3.28 -10.38
CA GLU A 118 5.19 3.97 -10.67
C GLU A 118 6.23 3.00 -11.26
N GLU A 119 7.28 3.54 -11.89
CA GLU A 119 8.32 2.73 -12.49
C GLU A 119 9.08 1.91 -11.44
N GLY A 120 9.04 0.58 -11.57
CA GLY A 120 9.62 -0.37 -10.61
C GLY A 120 8.63 -0.90 -9.57
N GLU A 121 7.44 -0.30 -9.45
CA GLU A 121 6.39 -0.84 -8.58
C GLU A 121 5.72 -2.08 -9.19
N ILE A 122 5.33 -3.00 -8.31
CA ILE A 122 4.54 -4.18 -8.66
C ILE A 122 3.26 -4.19 -7.83
N TRP A 123 2.14 -4.57 -8.45
CA TRP A 123 0.82 -4.52 -7.82
C TRP A 123 0.75 -5.41 -6.57
N GLU A 124 1.51 -6.51 -6.54
CA GLU A 124 1.58 -7.46 -5.43
C GLU A 124 1.99 -6.77 -4.12
N LYS A 125 2.98 -5.86 -4.18
CA LYS A 125 3.48 -5.15 -2.99
C LYS A 125 2.52 -4.07 -2.52
N ILE A 126 1.79 -3.45 -3.45
CA ILE A 126 0.72 -2.50 -3.12
C ILE A 126 -0.42 -3.21 -2.40
N VAL A 127 -0.83 -4.38 -2.90
CA VAL A 127 -1.87 -5.20 -2.26
C VAL A 127 -1.45 -5.68 -0.88
N GLU A 128 -0.23 -6.19 -0.73
CA GLU A 128 0.33 -6.59 0.57
C GLU A 128 0.32 -5.42 1.57
N ALA A 129 0.83 -4.25 1.16
CA ALA A 129 0.92 -3.08 2.03
C ALA A 129 -0.46 -2.53 2.45
N GLU A 130 -1.45 -2.55 1.56
CA GLU A 130 -2.80 -2.09 1.89
C GLU A 130 -3.52 -3.07 2.84
N CYS A 131 -3.26 -4.38 2.72
CA CYS A 131 -3.79 -5.38 3.66
C CYS A 131 -3.27 -5.23 5.09
N GLU A 132 -2.08 -4.70 5.29
CA GLU A 132 -1.54 -4.42 6.63
C GLU A 132 -2.17 -3.18 7.30
N ARG A 133 -2.96 -2.38 6.57
CA ARG A 133 -3.70 -1.24 7.14
C ARG A 133 -5.06 -1.71 7.65
N PRO A 134 -5.39 -1.62 8.95
CA PRO A 134 -6.69 -2.07 9.44
C PRO A 134 -7.82 -1.15 8.95
N PHE A 135 -9.02 -1.71 8.82
CA PHE A 135 -10.25 -0.91 8.70
C PHE A 135 -10.61 -0.33 10.07
N HIS A 136 -11.03 0.94 10.10
CA HIS A 136 -11.61 1.52 11.30
C HIS A 136 -13.08 1.08 11.44
N ARG A 137 -13.32 -0.17 11.85
CA ARG A 137 -14.64 -0.86 11.81
C ARG A 137 -15.82 -0.09 12.41
N LYS A 138 -15.58 0.84 13.33
CA LYS A 138 -16.61 1.68 13.97
C LYS A 138 -17.05 2.86 13.12
N THR A 139 -16.25 3.26 12.13
CA THR A 139 -16.45 4.46 11.32
C THR A 139 -16.37 4.20 9.82
N GLU A 140 -15.74 3.10 9.40
CA GLU A 140 -15.50 2.74 8.01
C GLU A 140 -16.23 1.45 7.63
N PRO A 141 -16.92 1.42 6.48
CA PRO A 141 -17.47 0.19 5.94
C PRO A 141 -16.37 -0.87 5.71
N PRO A 142 -16.67 -2.16 5.86
CA PRO A 142 -15.68 -3.24 5.84
C PRO A 142 -15.25 -3.63 4.41
N PHE A 143 -15.42 -2.75 3.42
CA PHE A 143 -15.10 -2.99 2.01
C PHE A 143 -14.57 -1.71 1.37
N MET A 144 -13.64 -1.85 0.43
CA MET A 144 -13.22 -0.77 -0.49
C MET A 144 -12.71 -1.36 -1.80
N VAL A 145 -12.74 -0.58 -2.87
CA VAL A 145 -12.29 -0.98 -4.20
C VAL A 145 -11.15 -0.07 -4.65
N SER A 146 -10.05 -0.66 -5.13
CA SER A 146 -8.96 0.06 -5.75
C SER A 146 -8.77 -0.39 -7.20
N VAL A 147 -8.42 0.53 -8.08
CA VAL A 147 -7.94 0.25 -9.42
C VAL A 147 -6.46 0.52 -9.44
N ILE A 148 -5.65 -0.45 -9.84
CA ILE A 148 -4.22 -0.28 -10.08
C ILE A 148 -3.99 -0.37 -11.60
N SER A 149 -3.60 0.74 -12.23
CA SER A 149 -3.32 0.80 -13.67
C SER A 149 -1.81 0.84 -13.97
N ASN A 150 -1.41 0.43 -15.17
CA ASN A 150 -0.07 0.60 -15.70
C ASN A 150 -0.17 1.47 -16.96
N LEU A 151 0.55 2.59 -17.00
CA LEU A 151 0.58 3.54 -18.14
C LEU A 151 0.94 2.90 -19.49
N LYS A 152 1.52 1.69 -19.51
CA LYS A 152 1.92 1.00 -20.74
C LYS A 152 0.80 0.17 -21.38
N SER A 153 -0.36 0.02 -20.72
CA SER A 153 -1.45 -0.83 -21.20
C SER A 153 -2.80 -0.15 -21.02
N ASP A 154 -3.30 0.47 -22.08
CA ASP A 154 -4.59 1.18 -22.08
C ASP A 154 -5.80 0.23 -22.01
N ASP A 155 -5.56 -1.08 -22.16
CA ASP A 155 -6.58 -2.10 -22.26
C ASP A 155 -6.71 -3.00 -21.02
N GLN A 156 -5.89 -2.84 -19.98
CA GLN A 156 -5.99 -3.69 -18.78
C GLN A 156 -5.71 -2.94 -17.47
N VAL A 157 -6.37 -3.36 -16.39
CA VAL A 157 -6.13 -2.89 -15.02
C VAL A 157 -6.22 -4.05 -14.03
N MET A 158 -5.64 -3.86 -12.85
CA MET A 158 -5.89 -4.71 -11.70
C MET A 158 -6.95 -4.04 -10.81
N LEU A 159 -8.16 -4.58 -10.82
CA LEU A 159 -9.22 -4.17 -9.91
C LEU A 159 -9.08 -4.98 -8.63
N VAL A 160 -8.93 -4.32 -7.48
CA VAL A 160 -8.72 -4.97 -6.19
C VAL A 160 -9.87 -4.63 -5.26
N LEU A 161 -10.65 -5.64 -4.87
CA LEU A 161 -11.61 -5.51 -3.78
C LEU A 161 -10.91 -5.87 -2.47
N TYR A 162 -10.87 -4.93 -1.54
CA TYR A 162 -10.48 -5.19 -0.17
C TYR A 162 -11.70 -5.36 0.72
N SER A 163 -11.69 -6.34 1.61
CA SER A 163 -12.77 -6.58 2.56
C SER A 163 -12.26 -7.10 3.90
N ASP A 164 -12.89 -6.71 5.00
CA ASP A 164 -12.56 -7.24 6.33
C ASP A 164 -13.24 -8.61 6.53
N HIS A 165 -12.45 -9.59 6.99
CA HIS A 165 -12.86 -11.00 7.04
C HIS A 165 -14.00 -11.27 8.05
N PHE A 166 -14.32 -10.34 8.96
CA PHE A 166 -15.50 -10.47 9.83
C PHE A 166 -16.84 -10.30 9.07
N MET A 167 -16.81 -9.70 7.87
CA MET A 167 -18.00 -9.48 7.02
C MET A 167 -17.86 -10.08 5.62
N SER A 168 -16.77 -10.78 5.36
CA SER A 168 -16.43 -11.30 4.05
C SER A 168 -15.64 -12.60 4.16
N ASP A 169 -15.58 -13.35 3.06
CA ASP A 169 -14.71 -14.51 2.90
C ASP A 169 -14.24 -14.59 1.44
N GLY A 170 -13.44 -15.62 1.13
CA GLY A 170 -12.89 -15.83 -0.22
C GLY A 170 -13.95 -15.90 -1.32
N PHE A 171 -15.17 -16.38 -1.05
CA PHE A 171 -16.23 -16.44 -2.06
C PHE A 171 -17.03 -15.14 -2.13
N SER A 172 -17.26 -14.48 -1.00
CA SER A 172 -17.93 -13.16 -0.93
C SER A 172 -17.30 -12.16 -1.89
N GLY A 173 -15.96 -12.09 -1.96
CA GLY A 173 -15.31 -11.16 -2.88
C GLY A 173 -15.55 -11.47 -4.36
N MET A 174 -15.72 -12.75 -4.75
CA MET A 174 -16.12 -13.08 -6.13
C MET A 174 -17.54 -12.59 -6.44
N VAL A 175 -18.46 -12.70 -5.47
CA VAL A 175 -19.84 -12.20 -5.60
C VAL A 175 -19.84 -10.68 -5.77
N VAL A 176 -19.13 -9.96 -4.89
CA VAL A 176 -19.04 -8.49 -4.93
C VAL A 176 -18.39 -8.01 -6.23
N LEU A 177 -17.29 -8.65 -6.66
CA LEU A 177 -16.65 -8.31 -7.93
C LEU A 177 -17.57 -8.53 -9.12
N ASN A 178 -18.31 -9.66 -9.17
CA ASN A 178 -19.29 -9.89 -10.23
C ASN A 178 -20.37 -8.82 -10.23
N ASP A 179 -20.94 -8.49 -9.08
CA ASP A 179 -21.99 -7.47 -8.97
C ASP A 179 -21.50 -6.10 -9.43
N ILE A 180 -20.25 -5.72 -9.10
CA ILE A 180 -19.64 -4.50 -9.63
C ILE A 180 -19.54 -4.56 -11.15
N LEU A 181 -19.04 -5.65 -11.73
CA LEU A 181 -18.89 -5.78 -13.18
C LEU A 181 -20.23 -5.83 -13.92
N GLU A 182 -21.26 -6.46 -13.35
CA GLU A 182 -22.62 -6.43 -13.88
C GLU A 182 -23.21 -5.01 -13.86
N GLN A 183 -23.01 -4.26 -12.77
CA GLN A 183 -23.46 -2.87 -12.67
C GLN A 183 -22.67 -1.92 -13.58
N VAL A 184 -21.39 -2.19 -13.83
CA VAL A 184 -20.63 -1.45 -14.85
C VAL A 184 -21.22 -1.73 -16.23
N ALA A 185 -21.52 -3.00 -16.54
CA ALA A 185 -22.05 -3.40 -17.84
C ALA A 185 -23.46 -2.84 -18.10
N CYS A 186 -24.34 -2.89 -17.11
CA CYS A 186 -25.71 -2.38 -17.20
C CYS A 186 -26.17 -1.88 -15.82
N PRO A 187 -25.93 -0.60 -15.49
CA PRO A 187 -26.25 -0.07 -14.16
C PRO A 187 -27.76 -0.03 -13.93
N LEU A 188 -28.18 -0.51 -12.76
CA LEU A 188 -29.56 -0.36 -12.31
C LEU A 188 -29.83 1.05 -11.79
N ASN A 189 -31.03 1.56 -12.04
CA ASN A 189 -31.51 2.76 -11.38
C ASN A 189 -31.72 2.49 -9.87
N PRO A 190 -31.55 3.50 -9.00
CA PRO A 190 -31.76 3.34 -7.57
C PRO A 190 -33.15 2.78 -7.19
N GLU A 191 -34.18 3.10 -7.98
CA GLU A 191 -35.57 2.65 -7.74
C GLU A 191 -35.77 1.14 -8.03
N ASP A 192 -34.94 0.58 -8.92
CA ASP A 192 -34.98 -0.83 -9.32
C ASP A 192 -34.07 -1.70 -8.44
N LEU A 193 -33.18 -1.08 -7.66
CA LEU A 193 -32.23 -1.76 -6.80
C LEU A 193 -32.93 -2.35 -5.56
N ARG A 194 -32.86 -3.67 -5.41
CA ARG A 194 -33.40 -4.38 -4.26
C ARG A 194 -32.28 -4.83 -3.34
N GLU A 195 -32.36 -4.42 -2.08
CA GLU A 195 -31.49 -4.93 -1.02
C GLU A 195 -31.79 -6.40 -0.73
N LEU A 196 -30.74 -7.20 -0.57
CA LEU A 196 -30.86 -8.62 -0.21
C LEU A 196 -31.20 -8.79 1.28
N PRO A 197 -31.84 -9.91 1.67
CA PRO A 197 -32.13 -10.18 3.07
C PRO A 197 -30.86 -10.22 3.93
N LEU A 198 -30.88 -9.56 5.09
CA LEU A 198 -29.83 -9.71 6.09
C LEU A 198 -29.91 -11.09 6.75
N ARG A 199 -28.82 -11.86 6.64
CA ARG A 199 -28.76 -13.25 7.09
C ARG A 199 -27.92 -13.37 8.36
N PRO A 200 -28.33 -14.25 9.30
CA PRO A 200 -27.62 -14.44 10.57
C PRO A 200 -26.20 -15.00 10.35
N SER A 201 -25.38 -15.00 11.40
CA SER A 201 -24.02 -15.56 11.38
C SER A 201 -24.03 -17.05 11.00
N LEU A 202 -22.93 -17.53 10.41
CA LEU A 202 -22.72 -18.96 10.13
C LEU A 202 -22.98 -19.83 11.37
N TYR A 203 -22.49 -19.37 12.54
CA TYR A 203 -22.70 -20.02 13.82
C TYR A 203 -24.19 -20.19 14.14
N ASP A 204 -24.98 -19.12 14.06
CA ASP A 204 -26.40 -19.17 14.42
C ASP A 204 -27.21 -20.02 13.41
N MET A 205 -26.83 -20.00 12.13
CA MET A 205 -27.45 -20.86 11.12
C MET A 205 -27.18 -22.35 11.35
N LEU A 206 -26.01 -22.71 11.90
CA LEU A 206 -25.67 -24.10 12.24
C LEU A 206 -26.40 -24.59 13.51
N LEU A 207 -26.67 -23.69 14.45
CA LEU A 207 -27.20 -24.02 15.78
C LEU A 207 -28.70 -23.71 15.97
N GLN A 208 -29.45 -23.51 14.88
CA GLN A 208 -30.89 -23.23 14.98
C GLN A 208 -31.64 -24.32 15.77
N PRO A 209 -32.49 -23.96 16.75
CA PRO A 209 -33.17 -24.90 17.64
C PRO A 209 -34.01 -25.94 16.91
N GLU A 210 -34.55 -25.61 15.72
CA GLU A 210 -35.38 -26.52 14.92
C GLU A 210 -34.60 -27.70 14.32
N LEU A 211 -33.25 -27.67 14.35
CA LEU A 211 -32.40 -28.70 13.75
C LEU A 211 -32.12 -29.90 14.66
N GLY A 212 -32.55 -29.91 15.94
CA GLY A 212 -32.47 -31.07 16.84
C GLY A 212 -31.05 -31.51 17.29
N HIS A 213 -29.98 -30.95 16.72
CA HIS A 213 -28.58 -31.28 17.03
C HIS A 213 -27.98 -30.49 18.21
N ALA A 214 -28.64 -29.40 18.63
CA ALA A 214 -28.10 -28.48 19.64
C ALA A 214 -27.86 -29.14 21.01
N ARG A 215 -28.73 -30.08 21.44
CA ARG A 215 -28.59 -30.77 22.74
C ARG A 215 -27.45 -31.78 22.79
N THR A 216 -27.08 -32.41 21.67
CA THR A 216 -26.02 -33.42 21.60
C THR A 216 -24.63 -32.78 21.52
N LEU A 217 -24.50 -31.60 20.92
CA LEU A 217 -23.23 -30.86 20.87
C LEU A 217 -22.82 -30.28 22.23
N GLU A 218 -23.77 -29.80 23.04
CA GLU A 218 -23.49 -29.31 24.40
C GLU A 218 -22.88 -30.39 25.30
N GLU A 219 -23.30 -31.66 25.15
CA GLU A 219 -22.76 -32.80 25.91
C GLU A 219 -21.35 -33.23 25.47
N ILE A 220 -21.01 -33.06 24.18
CA ILE A 220 -19.68 -33.38 23.62
C ILE A 220 -18.65 -32.33 24.04
N ILE A 221 -19.02 -31.04 23.98
CA ILE A 221 -18.17 -29.91 24.42
C ILE A 221 -17.80 -30.04 25.91
N ALA A 222 -18.72 -30.57 26.72
CA ALA A 222 -18.55 -30.69 28.17
C ALA A 222 -17.59 -31.80 28.63
N LYS A 223 -17.06 -32.67 27.74
CA LYS A 223 -16.43 -33.95 28.11
C LYS A 223 -14.97 -34.18 27.70
N ASN A 224 -14.18 -33.11 27.51
CA ASN A 224 -12.69 -33.06 27.35
C ASN A 224 -12.18 -32.61 25.96
N GLY A 225 -13.01 -32.55 24.92
CA GLY A 225 -12.55 -32.22 23.56
C GLY A 225 -11.95 -30.82 23.40
N LEU A 226 -12.37 -29.85 24.22
CA LEU A 226 -11.77 -28.50 24.24
C LEU A 226 -10.32 -28.52 24.76
N GLN A 227 -10.03 -29.30 25.80
CA GLN A 227 -8.68 -29.35 26.37
C GLN A 227 -7.70 -30.03 25.41
N GLU A 228 -8.13 -31.12 24.76
CA GLU A 228 -7.34 -31.82 23.74
C GLU A 228 -7.00 -30.89 22.55
N TYR A 229 -7.97 -30.10 22.08
CA TYR A 229 -7.74 -29.09 21.06
C TYR A 229 -6.70 -28.04 21.50
N LEU A 230 -6.83 -27.53 22.73
CA LEU A 230 -5.91 -26.55 23.28
C LEU A 230 -4.49 -27.10 23.46
N ASP A 231 -4.36 -28.33 23.94
CA ASP A 231 -3.07 -29.00 24.14
C ASP A 231 -2.37 -29.24 22.78
N ALA A 232 -3.13 -29.63 21.77
CA ALA A 232 -2.61 -29.79 20.40
C ALA A 232 -2.06 -28.47 19.84
N VAL A 233 -2.83 -27.37 19.96
CA VAL A 233 -2.41 -26.05 19.46
C VAL A 233 -1.22 -25.49 20.26
N ASN A 234 -1.22 -25.63 21.60
CA ASN A 234 -0.14 -25.12 22.45
C ASN A 234 1.20 -25.88 22.26
N SER A 235 1.13 -27.18 21.95
CA SER A 235 2.31 -28.02 21.75
C SER A 235 2.85 -28.00 20.32
N PHE A 236 2.14 -27.40 19.37
CA PHE A 236 2.53 -27.38 17.96
C PHE A 236 3.91 -26.73 17.74
N ARG A 237 4.67 -27.32 16.82
CA ARG A 237 5.96 -26.80 16.34
C ARG A 237 5.99 -26.96 14.82
N SER A 238 6.28 -25.87 14.12
CA SER A 238 6.32 -25.92 12.65
C SER A 238 7.50 -26.74 12.14
N LEU A 239 7.26 -27.50 11.07
CA LEU A 239 8.23 -28.29 10.33
C LEU A 239 9.35 -27.46 9.71
N LEU A 240 9.02 -26.25 9.24
CA LEU A 240 9.93 -25.36 8.55
C LEU A 240 10.21 -24.12 9.40
N PRO A 241 11.40 -23.50 9.27
CA PRO A 241 11.75 -22.33 10.06
C PRO A 241 10.73 -21.19 9.92
N ILE A 242 10.25 -20.70 11.06
CA ILE A 242 9.37 -19.52 11.15
C ILE A 242 10.23 -18.28 11.33
N GLU A 243 9.78 -17.16 10.78
CA GLU A 243 10.48 -15.90 10.89
C GLU A 243 10.64 -15.46 12.36
N ALA A 244 11.81 -14.94 12.70
CA ALA A 244 12.19 -14.65 14.08
C ALA A 244 11.33 -13.57 14.74
N SER A 245 10.76 -12.64 13.94
CA SER A 245 9.92 -11.56 14.44
C SER A 245 8.51 -11.99 14.90
N GLN A 246 8.11 -13.24 14.65
CA GLN A 246 6.77 -13.73 14.97
C GLN A 246 6.60 -13.92 16.49
N GLN A 247 5.57 -13.28 17.03
CA GLN A 247 5.27 -13.28 18.47
C GLN A 247 4.22 -14.34 18.82
N ASP A 248 4.24 -14.80 20.07
CA ASP A 248 3.25 -15.74 20.59
C ASP A 248 1.84 -15.13 20.57
N PHE A 249 0.85 -15.95 20.28
CA PHE A 249 -0.55 -15.54 20.39
C PHE A 249 -0.95 -15.59 21.87
N ASP A 250 -1.55 -14.51 22.35
CA ASP A 250 -2.20 -14.42 23.64
C ASP A 250 -3.61 -13.87 23.45
N VAL A 251 -4.62 -14.64 23.83
CA VAL A 251 -6.03 -14.20 23.75
C VAL A 251 -6.33 -12.93 24.54
N GLN A 252 -5.61 -12.68 25.65
CA GLN A 252 -5.86 -11.53 26.51
C GLN A 252 -5.24 -10.24 25.96
N ALA A 253 -4.18 -10.38 25.16
CA ALA A 253 -3.45 -9.27 24.56
C ALA A 253 -2.95 -9.67 23.16
N PRO A 254 -3.86 -9.88 22.19
CA PRO A 254 -3.51 -10.41 20.89
C PRO A 254 -2.53 -9.48 20.18
N GLN A 255 -1.29 -9.93 20.04
CA GLN A 255 -0.25 -9.22 19.31
C GLN A 255 -0.55 -9.27 17.82
N VAL A 256 -0.12 -8.23 17.11
CA VAL A 256 -0.26 -8.14 15.65
C VAL A 256 1.02 -8.64 15.01
N ASN A 257 0.91 -9.75 14.27
CA ASN A 257 2.00 -10.35 13.55
C ASN A 257 1.88 -10.10 12.05
N ARG A 258 2.89 -9.48 11.43
CA ARG A 258 2.93 -9.30 9.96
C ARG A 258 2.98 -10.64 9.23
N SER A 259 2.36 -10.69 8.06
CA SER A 259 2.46 -11.82 7.11
C SER A 259 2.86 -11.33 5.73
N PHE A 260 3.43 -12.20 4.91
CA PHE A 260 3.95 -11.83 3.59
C PHE A 260 3.23 -12.59 2.47
N ALA A 261 3.22 -12.01 1.27
CA ALA A 261 2.48 -12.53 0.13
C ALA A 261 3.41 -13.03 -0.99
N CYS A 262 2.99 -14.10 -1.65
CA CYS A 262 3.54 -14.56 -2.93
C CYS A 262 2.39 -14.76 -3.92
N PHE A 263 2.60 -14.43 -5.19
CA PHE A 263 1.59 -14.56 -6.25
C PHE A 263 2.20 -15.17 -7.51
N ARG A 264 1.45 -16.01 -8.23
CA ARG A 264 1.86 -16.57 -9.53
C ARG A 264 0.66 -17.00 -10.37
N GLU A 265 0.68 -16.62 -11.64
CA GLU A 265 -0.25 -17.16 -12.63
C GLU A 265 0.26 -18.47 -13.21
N GLY A 266 -0.63 -19.47 -13.32
CA GLY A 266 -0.35 -20.76 -13.95
C GLY A 266 -0.65 -20.77 -15.45
N SER A 267 -0.55 -21.95 -16.05
CA SER A 267 -0.82 -22.16 -17.48
C SER A 267 -2.21 -22.76 -17.71
N ARG A 268 -2.93 -22.21 -18.69
CA ARG A 268 -4.20 -22.77 -19.18
C ARG A 268 -4.07 -24.23 -19.62
N ASP A 269 -2.95 -24.60 -20.24
CA ASP A 269 -2.73 -25.96 -20.73
C ASP A 269 -2.41 -26.93 -19.60
N ASN A 270 -1.65 -26.48 -18.60
CA ASN A 270 -1.43 -27.24 -17.37
C ASN A 270 -2.74 -27.47 -16.66
N MET A 271 -3.53 -26.41 -16.41
CA MET A 271 -4.85 -26.53 -15.78
C MET A 271 -5.72 -27.60 -16.46
N LYS A 272 -5.81 -27.59 -17.79
CA LYS A 272 -6.56 -28.62 -18.55
C LYS A 272 -6.01 -30.03 -18.31
N ARG A 273 -4.69 -30.22 -18.40
CA ARG A 273 -4.04 -31.52 -18.17
C ARG A 273 -4.26 -32.01 -16.73
N VAL A 274 -4.09 -31.13 -15.75
CA VAL A 274 -4.27 -31.42 -14.32
C VAL A 274 -5.70 -31.86 -14.06
N LEU A 275 -6.70 -31.10 -14.54
CA LEU A 275 -8.11 -31.45 -14.34
C LEU A 275 -8.50 -32.75 -15.07
N ALA A 276 -7.98 -32.99 -16.27
CA ALA A 276 -8.17 -34.25 -16.98
C ALA A 276 -7.56 -35.43 -16.20
N ARG A 277 -6.35 -35.25 -15.66
CA ARG A 277 -5.65 -36.26 -14.87
C ARG A 277 -6.37 -36.57 -13.55
N CYS A 278 -6.84 -35.56 -12.84
CA CYS A 278 -7.68 -35.75 -11.63
C CYS A 278 -8.93 -36.58 -11.94
N LYS A 279 -9.55 -36.35 -13.10
CA LYS A 279 -10.72 -37.12 -13.55
C LYS A 279 -10.36 -38.59 -13.85
N GLU A 280 -9.24 -38.84 -14.52
CA GLU A 280 -8.73 -40.20 -14.79
C GLU A 280 -8.48 -40.97 -13.49
N GLU A 281 -7.86 -40.31 -12.51
CA GLU A 281 -7.46 -40.89 -11.22
C GLU A 281 -8.60 -40.91 -10.18
N LYS A 282 -9.79 -40.40 -10.56
CA LYS A 282 -11.01 -40.31 -9.74
C LYS A 282 -10.81 -39.52 -8.44
N VAL A 283 -10.00 -38.47 -8.49
CA VAL A 283 -9.75 -37.55 -7.37
C VAL A 283 -10.33 -36.16 -7.64
N THR A 284 -10.55 -35.38 -6.58
CA THR A 284 -10.82 -33.94 -6.71
C THR A 284 -9.51 -33.20 -6.90
N PHE A 285 -9.58 -32.01 -7.50
CA PHE A 285 -8.43 -31.11 -7.53
C PHE A 285 -7.91 -30.81 -6.12
N GLY A 286 -8.80 -30.57 -5.15
CA GLY A 286 -8.42 -30.38 -3.74
C GLY A 286 -7.58 -31.52 -3.17
N GLY A 287 -8.00 -32.78 -3.36
CA GLY A 287 -7.21 -33.94 -2.92
C GLY A 287 -5.85 -34.05 -3.61
N ALA A 288 -5.77 -33.72 -4.91
CA ALA A 288 -4.51 -33.71 -5.65
C ALA A 288 -3.55 -32.60 -5.19
N VAL A 289 -4.08 -31.40 -4.90
CA VAL A 289 -3.28 -30.28 -4.37
C VAL A 289 -2.73 -30.59 -2.98
N VAL A 290 -3.51 -31.25 -2.11
CA VAL A 290 -3.02 -31.72 -0.81
C VAL A 290 -1.76 -32.58 -0.99
N ALA A 291 -1.79 -33.57 -1.88
CA ALA A 291 -0.62 -34.40 -2.17
C ALA A 291 0.55 -33.58 -2.76
N ALA A 292 0.28 -32.59 -3.63
CA ALA A 292 1.30 -31.70 -4.19
C ALA A 292 2.00 -30.85 -3.12
N VAL A 293 1.24 -30.34 -2.15
CA VAL A 293 1.75 -29.55 -1.01
C VAL A 293 2.57 -30.43 -0.08
N VAL A 294 2.14 -31.66 0.21
CA VAL A 294 2.95 -32.63 0.97
C VAL A 294 4.31 -32.86 0.28
N VAL A 295 4.32 -33.03 -1.05
CA VAL A 295 5.57 -33.16 -1.81
C VAL A 295 6.42 -31.89 -1.68
N ALA A 296 5.83 -30.70 -1.81
CA ALA A 296 6.55 -29.43 -1.70
C ALA A 296 7.20 -29.26 -0.32
N TYR A 297 6.46 -29.50 0.76
CA TYR A 297 6.98 -29.46 2.13
C TYR A 297 8.10 -30.50 2.33
N TYR A 298 7.91 -31.73 1.85
CA TYR A 298 8.96 -32.75 1.95
C TYR A 298 10.22 -32.36 1.19
N GLN A 299 10.12 -31.77 0.00
CA GLN A 299 11.27 -31.32 -0.79
C GLN A 299 12.08 -30.25 -0.03
N ILE A 300 11.40 -29.26 0.53
CA ILE A 300 12.04 -28.16 1.26
C ILE A 300 12.59 -28.65 2.61
N TRP A 301 11.81 -29.45 3.34
CA TRP A 301 12.26 -30.08 4.58
C TRP A 301 13.49 -30.95 4.35
N ASN A 302 13.49 -31.83 3.36
CA ASN A 302 14.62 -32.72 3.09
C ASN A 302 15.87 -31.92 2.66
N ARG A 303 15.70 -30.83 1.92
CA ARG A 303 16.79 -29.93 1.51
C ARG A 303 17.43 -29.21 2.71
N LEU A 304 16.63 -28.74 3.66
CA LEU A 304 17.10 -27.88 4.76
C LEU A 304 17.43 -28.65 6.04
N LEU A 305 16.65 -29.68 6.34
CA LEU A 305 16.52 -30.28 7.66
C LEU A 305 16.48 -31.81 7.60
N GLY A 306 16.93 -32.46 6.52
CA GLY A 306 16.83 -33.92 6.29
C GLY A 306 17.42 -34.83 7.38
N ASN A 307 18.02 -34.28 8.44
CA ASN A 307 18.49 -34.96 9.64
C ASN A 307 17.66 -34.65 10.91
N ASN A 308 16.56 -33.90 10.82
CA ASN A 308 15.68 -33.59 11.95
C ASN A 308 14.76 -34.80 12.24
N PRO A 309 14.93 -35.48 13.39
CA PRO A 309 14.22 -36.72 13.69
C PRO A 309 12.72 -36.52 13.96
N ASP A 310 12.26 -35.31 14.30
CA ASP A 310 10.88 -35.07 14.74
C ASP A 310 9.85 -35.13 13.60
N ALA A 311 10.27 -34.80 12.37
CA ALA A 311 9.39 -34.81 11.18
C ALA A 311 9.31 -36.18 10.49
N MET A 312 10.29 -37.06 10.75
CA MET A 312 10.40 -38.42 10.20
C MET A 312 10.31 -39.42 11.34
N LYS A 313 9.11 -39.63 11.87
CA LYS A 313 8.86 -40.65 12.89
C LYS A 313 8.75 -42.01 12.23
N ASP A 314 9.66 -42.93 12.57
CA ASP A 314 9.72 -44.29 12.00
C ASP A 314 9.79 -44.33 10.45
N GLY A 315 10.36 -43.30 9.83
CA GLY A 315 10.46 -43.19 8.37
C GLY A 315 9.22 -42.60 7.67
N ILE A 316 8.23 -42.13 8.44
CA ILE A 316 6.98 -41.57 7.95
C ILE A 316 6.99 -40.04 8.10
N PHE A 317 6.62 -39.32 7.04
CA PHE A 317 6.58 -37.86 7.00
C PHE A 317 5.23 -37.34 7.49
N HIS A 318 5.23 -36.50 8.53
CA HIS A 318 4.01 -35.94 9.12
C HIS A 318 3.93 -34.44 8.87
N ILE A 319 2.72 -33.92 8.65
CA ILE A 319 2.46 -32.49 8.43
C ILE A 319 1.11 -32.09 9.03
N ALA A 320 1.09 -31.00 9.82
CA ALA A 320 -0.14 -30.44 10.32
C ALA A 320 -0.82 -29.60 9.23
N PHE A 321 -1.98 -30.07 8.77
CA PHE A 321 -2.59 -29.61 7.53
C PHE A 321 -4.04 -29.25 7.76
N ASP A 322 -4.39 -27.98 7.56
CA ASP A 322 -5.76 -27.50 7.61
C ASP A 322 -6.34 -27.27 6.22
N MET A 323 -7.67 -27.24 6.15
CA MET A 323 -8.39 -26.91 4.93
C MET A 323 -9.60 -26.05 5.23
N ASP A 324 -9.84 -25.05 4.38
CA ASP A 324 -11.01 -24.20 4.41
C ASP A 324 -12.16 -24.78 3.60
N TYR A 325 -13.37 -24.70 4.15
CA TYR A 325 -14.59 -25.24 3.57
C TYR A 325 -15.65 -24.15 3.43
N ASN A 326 -16.07 -23.87 2.19
CA ASN A 326 -17.21 -22.97 1.93
C ASN A 326 -18.53 -23.65 2.31
N MET A 327 -19.21 -23.11 3.32
CA MET A 327 -20.42 -23.72 3.89
C MET A 327 -21.72 -23.28 3.22
N ARG A 328 -21.74 -22.24 2.36
CA ARG A 328 -22.98 -21.64 1.80
C ARG A 328 -23.99 -22.66 1.26
N LYS A 329 -23.52 -23.63 0.48
CA LYS A 329 -24.36 -24.68 -0.15
C LYS A 329 -24.51 -25.95 0.69
N ARG A 330 -23.92 -25.96 1.89
CA ARG A 330 -23.80 -27.11 2.79
C ARG A 330 -24.53 -26.89 4.11
N MET A 331 -25.19 -25.74 4.26
CA MET A 331 -26.07 -25.44 5.37
C MET A 331 -27.36 -26.26 5.28
N PRO A 332 -28.03 -26.57 6.41
CA PRO A 332 -29.32 -27.25 6.39
C PRO A 332 -30.40 -26.53 5.57
N LEU A 333 -30.37 -25.20 5.58
CA LEU A 333 -31.21 -24.31 4.77
C LEU A 333 -30.29 -23.33 4.03
N PRO A 334 -29.71 -23.70 2.88
CA PRO A 334 -28.85 -22.82 2.12
C PRO A 334 -29.67 -21.65 1.56
N ALA A 335 -29.05 -20.48 1.48
CA ALA A 335 -29.69 -19.34 0.85
C ALA A 335 -29.82 -19.51 -0.67
N GLU A 336 -30.86 -18.90 -1.23
CA GLU A 336 -31.09 -18.90 -2.67
C GLU A 336 -30.17 -17.87 -3.37
N GLU A 337 -29.89 -16.76 -2.68
CA GLU A 337 -28.99 -15.71 -3.14
C GLU A 337 -27.51 -15.99 -2.85
N ASP A 338 -26.62 -15.42 -3.68
CA ASP A 338 -25.18 -15.42 -3.40
C ASP A 338 -24.87 -14.43 -2.27
N GLN A 339 -24.64 -14.96 -1.06
CA GLN A 339 -24.47 -14.17 0.15
C GLN A 339 -23.05 -13.60 0.31
N VAL A 340 -22.99 -12.32 0.68
CA VAL A 340 -21.79 -11.67 1.23
C VAL A 340 -21.78 -11.82 2.75
N GLY A 341 -20.68 -12.36 3.30
CA GLY A 341 -20.50 -12.63 4.73
C GLY A 341 -19.40 -13.66 4.99
N MET A 342 -19.27 -14.07 6.26
CA MET A 342 -18.29 -15.06 6.71
C MET A 342 -18.92 -16.46 6.77
N TYR A 343 -18.75 -17.27 5.73
CA TYR A 343 -19.37 -18.60 5.60
C TYR A 343 -18.35 -19.72 5.38
N VAL A 344 -17.14 -19.57 5.92
CA VAL A 344 -16.07 -20.57 5.86
C VAL A 344 -15.85 -21.23 7.22
N ILE A 345 -15.52 -22.51 7.20
CA ILE A 345 -15.01 -23.25 8.37
C ILE A 345 -13.66 -23.86 8.00
N THR A 346 -12.73 -23.82 8.94
CA THR A 346 -11.43 -24.48 8.80
C THR A 346 -11.41 -25.74 9.66
N ASN A 347 -11.00 -26.88 9.08
CA ASN A 347 -10.81 -28.16 9.78
C ASN A 347 -9.49 -28.82 9.38
N THR A 348 -8.92 -29.59 10.30
CA THR A 348 -7.65 -30.31 10.10
C THR A 348 -7.85 -31.62 9.33
N LEU A 349 -6.93 -31.93 8.42
CA LEU A 349 -6.77 -33.23 7.78
C LEU A 349 -5.90 -34.13 8.69
N ALA A 350 -6.54 -34.70 9.71
CA ALA A 350 -5.90 -35.50 10.75
C ALA A 350 -5.04 -36.66 10.20
N SER A 351 -5.39 -37.25 9.05
CA SER A 351 -4.60 -38.37 8.49
C SER A 351 -3.16 -37.96 8.14
N LEU A 352 -2.90 -36.69 7.83
CA LEU A 352 -1.55 -36.21 7.51
C LEU A 352 -0.72 -35.90 8.76
N ALA A 353 -1.38 -35.48 9.85
CA ALA A 353 -0.74 -35.16 11.11
C ALA A 353 -0.52 -36.40 12.00
N ILE A 354 -1.44 -37.38 11.95
CA ILE A 354 -1.45 -38.57 12.81
C ILE A 354 -0.83 -39.78 12.10
N ASP A 355 -1.33 -40.14 10.92
CA ASP A 355 -0.85 -41.33 10.20
C ASP A 355 0.38 -41.01 9.32
N GLY A 356 0.51 -39.76 8.87
CA GLY A 356 1.57 -39.30 8.00
C GLY A 356 1.55 -39.94 6.60
N VAL A 357 2.69 -39.81 5.90
CA VAL A 357 2.90 -40.31 4.54
C VAL A 357 4.23 -41.08 4.46
N ASP A 358 4.15 -42.37 4.13
CA ASP A 358 5.31 -43.14 3.70
C ASP A 358 5.71 -42.68 2.29
N MET A 359 6.67 -41.75 2.22
CA MET A 359 7.07 -41.16 0.95
C MET A 359 7.61 -42.21 -0.03
N ALA A 360 8.24 -43.28 0.45
CA ALA A 360 8.86 -44.28 -0.40
C ALA A 360 7.85 -45.24 -1.02
N ASN A 361 6.82 -45.64 -0.26
CA ASN A 361 5.88 -46.69 -0.67
C ASN A 361 4.49 -46.18 -1.09
N ALA A 362 4.03 -45.05 -0.56
CA ALA A 362 2.72 -44.51 -0.94
C ALA A 362 2.77 -43.93 -2.36
N THR A 363 1.81 -44.30 -3.21
CA THR A 363 1.65 -43.66 -4.52
C THR A 363 1.07 -42.25 -4.36
N PHE A 364 1.44 -41.35 -5.26
CA PHE A 364 0.94 -39.98 -5.25
C PHE A 364 -0.60 -39.93 -5.26
N TRP A 365 -1.21 -40.73 -6.13
CA TRP A 365 -2.66 -40.74 -6.30
C TRP A 365 -3.39 -41.44 -5.17
N ASP A 366 -2.75 -42.36 -4.43
CA ASP A 366 -3.35 -42.93 -3.21
C ASP A 366 -3.43 -41.89 -2.09
N VAL A 367 -2.39 -41.07 -1.91
CA VAL A 367 -2.44 -39.94 -0.96
C VAL A 367 -3.52 -38.94 -1.38
N ALA A 368 -3.62 -38.61 -2.66
CA ALA A 368 -4.67 -37.72 -3.17
C ALA A 368 -6.09 -38.29 -2.99
N ARG A 369 -6.28 -39.60 -3.18
CA ARG A 369 -7.55 -40.31 -2.93
C ARG A 369 -7.90 -40.33 -1.44
N ARG A 370 -6.91 -40.57 -0.58
CA ARG A 370 -7.07 -40.52 0.89
C ARG A 370 -7.51 -39.13 1.33
N ALA A 371 -6.80 -38.10 0.88
CA ALA A 371 -7.14 -36.70 1.17
C ALA A 371 -8.57 -36.35 0.68
N LYS A 372 -8.93 -36.72 -0.56
CA LYS A 372 -10.31 -36.53 -1.05
C LYS A 372 -11.33 -37.20 -0.13
N LYS A 373 -11.10 -38.46 0.25
CA LYS A 373 -12.04 -39.20 1.10
C LYS A 373 -12.19 -38.52 2.45
N GLU A 374 -11.09 -38.11 3.07
CA GLU A 374 -11.11 -37.41 4.35
C GLU A 374 -11.85 -36.06 4.27
N ILE A 375 -11.61 -35.28 3.21
CA ILE A 375 -12.36 -34.04 2.94
C ILE A 375 -13.87 -34.30 2.87
N ASP A 376 -14.29 -35.36 2.18
CA ASP A 376 -15.70 -35.74 2.07
C ASP A 376 -16.28 -36.23 3.42
N ASP A 377 -15.48 -37.01 4.16
CA ASP A 377 -15.85 -37.56 5.48
C ASP A 377 -16.01 -36.43 6.52
N VAL A 378 -15.08 -35.46 6.57
CA VAL A 378 -15.14 -34.29 7.45
C VAL A 378 -16.37 -33.45 7.13
N LEU A 379 -16.65 -33.21 5.85
CA LEU A 379 -17.84 -32.48 5.42
C LEU A 379 -19.16 -33.14 5.85
N ALA A 380 -19.17 -34.47 5.97
CA ALA A 380 -20.32 -35.25 6.40
C ALA A 380 -20.35 -35.50 7.92
N SER A 381 -19.31 -35.11 8.66
CA SER A 381 -19.17 -35.43 10.07
C SER A 381 -19.91 -34.45 10.97
N PHE A 382 -20.24 -34.91 12.18
CA PHE A 382 -20.74 -34.03 13.25
C PHE A 382 -19.65 -33.12 13.83
N GLU A 383 -18.38 -33.35 13.46
CA GLU A 383 -17.23 -32.58 13.94
C GLU A 383 -17.07 -31.27 13.15
N MET A 384 -17.61 -31.20 11.94
CA MET A 384 -17.52 -30.04 11.05
C MET A 384 -17.78 -28.68 11.75
N PRO A 385 -18.85 -28.48 12.55
CA PRO A 385 -19.11 -27.20 13.23
C PRO A 385 -18.30 -27.00 14.53
N LEU A 386 -17.55 -27.98 15.03
CA LEU A 386 -16.88 -27.87 16.33
C LEU A 386 -15.87 -26.71 16.42
N PRO A 387 -15.01 -26.43 15.40
CA PRO A 387 -14.03 -25.35 15.50
C PRO A 387 -14.68 -23.97 15.74
N ILE A 388 -15.73 -23.64 14.99
CA ILE A 388 -16.43 -22.36 15.15
C ILE A 388 -17.17 -22.27 16.49
N ILE A 389 -17.64 -23.40 17.02
CA ILE A 389 -18.31 -23.46 18.32
C ILE A 389 -17.33 -23.30 19.48
N PHE A 390 -16.20 -24.00 19.44
CA PHE A 390 -15.14 -23.86 20.44
C PHE A 390 -14.62 -22.42 20.49
N LEU A 391 -14.46 -21.79 19.33
CA LEU A 391 -14.02 -20.41 19.22
C LEU A 391 -15.03 -19.42 19.85
N ASP A 392 -16.32 -19.56 19.53
CA ASP A 392 -17.37 -18.70 20.10
C ASP A 392 -17.41 -18.80 21.63
N GLN A 393 -17.31 -20.02 22.17
CA GLN A 393 -17.30 -20.22 23.62
C GLN A 393 -16.05 -19.64 24.30
N PHE A 394 -14.89 -19.79 23.66
CA PHE A 394 -13.62 -19.29 24.15
C PHE A 394 -13.62 -17.76 24.27
N VAL A 395 -14.14 -17.06 23.25
CA VAL A 395 -14.26 -15.60 23.26
C VAL A 395 -15.32 -15.12 24.27
N ASN A 396 -16.47 -15.81 24.37
CA ASN A 396 -17.60 -15.38 25.20
C ASN A 396 -17.39 -15.51 26.71
N LYS A 397 -16.64 -16.53 27.16
CA LYS A 397 -16.44 -16.73 28.60
C LYS A 397 -15.32 -15.85 29.17
N GLY A 398 -14.54 -15.16 28.32
CA GLY A 398 -13.27 -14.54 28.70
C GLY A 398 -12.31 -15.62 29.18
N ALA A 399 -11.22 -15.91 28.47
CA ALA A 399 -10.31 -17.00 28.82
C ALA A 399 -9.88 -17.03 30.31
N ALA A 400 -9.86 -15.86 30.98
CA ALA A 400 -9.62 -15.70 32.41
C ALA A 400 -10.66 -16.37 33.34
N ALA A 401 -11.95 -16.46 32.97
CA ALA A 401 -12.99 -17.02 33.83
C ALA A 401 -12.93 -18.55 33.97
N ASN A 402 -12.26 -19.24 33.02
CA ASN A 402 -12.12 -20.70 33.02
C ASN A 402 -10.71 -21.19 33.40
N GLY A 403 -9.75 -20.31 33.68
CA GLY A 403 -8.36 -20.69 33.99
C GLY A 403 -7.58 -21.30 32.82
N VAL A 404 -8.08 -21.16 31.59
CA VAL A 404 -7.48 -21.73 30.38
C VAL A 404 -6.58 -20.69 29.71
N GLN A 405 -5.27 -20.97 29.64
CA GLN A 405 -4.29 -20.12 28.95
C GLN A 405 -4.05 -20.67 27.54
N LEU A 406 -4.59 -20.00 26.51
CA LEU A 406 -4.23 -20.28 25.11
C LEU A 406 -3.00 -19.45 24.76
N ARG A 407 -1.84 -20.11 24.70
CA ARG A 407 -0.59 -19.49 24.29
C ARG A 407 -0.01 -20.29 23.14
N VAL A 408 -0.18 -19.77 21.94
CA VAL A 408 0.28 -20.45 20.73
C VAL A 408 1.64 -19.89 20.32
N PRO A 409 2.72 -20.69 20.37
CA PRO A 409 4.05 -20.20 20.02
C PRO A 409 4.07 -19.59 18.62
N ARG A 410 4.64 -18.39 18.51
CA ARG A 410 4.73 -17.63 17.24
C ARG A 410 3.39 -17.41 16.52
N SER A 411 2.26 -17.58 17.21
CA SER A 411 0.89 -17.49 16.67
C SER A 411 0.57 -18.48 15.55
N ILE A 412 1.20 -19.66 15.55
CA ILE A 412 1.05 -20.67 14.49
C ILE A 412 0.45 -21.96 15.04
N GLY A 413 -0.69 -22.38 14.49
CA GLY A 413 -1.40 -23.60 14.91
C GLY A 413 -1.16 -24.84 14.04
N CYS A 414 -0.67 -24.67 12.80
CA CYS A 414 -0.40 -25.75 11.86
C CYS A 414 0.63 -25.33 10.81
N ASP A 415 1.16 -26.28 10.03
CA ASP A 415 2.18 -26.00 9.01
C ASP A 415 1.58 -25.30 7.79
N THR A 416 0.41 -25.74 7.35
CA THR A 416 -0.22 -25.20 6.15
C THR A 416 -1.73 -25.30 6.19
N ASN A 417 -2.41 -24.35 5.56
CA ASN A 417 -3.85 -24.38 5.28
C ASN A 417 -4.09 -24.22 3.77
N ILE A 418 -4.99 -25.00 3.18
CA ILE A 418 -5.46 -24.77 1.81
C ILE A 418 -6.82 -24.07 1.82
N SER A 419 -6.85 -22.90 1.19
CA SER A 419 -8.06 -22.20 0.78
C SER A 419 -8.31 -22.40 -0.72
N ASN A 420 -8.98 -23.50 -1.06
CA ASN A 420 -9.39 -23.78 -2.44
C ASN A 420 -10.71 -23.07 -2.74
N ILE A 421 -10.63 -21.78 -3.04
CA ILE A 421 -11.79 -20.93 -3.36
C ILE A 421 -12.44 -21.38 -4.68
N GLY A 422 -11.62 -21.90 -5.60
CA GLY A 422 -12.08 -22.58 -6.80
C GLY A 422 -12.24 -21.66 -8.01
N ARG A 423 -12.98 -22.16 -9.01
CA ARG A 423 -13.18 -21.44 -10.27
C ARG A 423 -14.13 -20.27 -10.07
N TYR A 424 -13.80 -19.12 -10.67
CA TYR A 424 -14.68 -17.98 -10.78
C TYR A 424 -16.03 -18.42 -11.40
N PRO A 425 -17.14 -18.38 -10.63
CA PRO A 425 -18.37 -19.07 -11.02
C PRO A 425 -19.27 -18.22 -11.92
N PHE A 426 -18.93 -16.94 -12.12
CA PHE A 426 -19.72 -15.97 -12.87
C PHE A 426 -19.24 -15.81 -14.32
N LYS A 427 -19.94 -14.97 -15.08
CA LYS A 427 -19.53 -14.63 -16.44
C LYS A 427 -18.16 -13.96 -16.39
N THR A 428 -17.26 -14.38 -17.27
CA THR A 428 -15.93 -13.75 -17.36
C THR A 428 -15.91 -12.60 -18.35
N GLU A 429 -16.95 -12.42 -19.15
CA GLU A 429 -17.07 -11.34 -20.14
C GLU A 429 -18.40 -10.60 -19.93
N HIS A 430 -18.31 -9.28 -19.86
CA HIS A 430 -19.42 -8.38 -19.64
C HIS A 430 -19.46 -7.34 -20.76
N THR A 431 -20.58 -7.26 -21.47
CA THR A 431 -20.78 -6.32 -22.57
C THR A 431 -21.52 -5.09 -22.06
N ILE A 432 -20.93 -3.91 -22.22
CA ILE A 432 -21.47 -2.64 -21.73
C ILE A 432 -22.63 -2.21 -22.63
N ASP A 433 -23.80 -1.98 -22.05
CA ASP A 433 -25.05 -1.62 -22.76
C ASP A 433 -25.42 -2.55 -23.94
N ASN A 434 -24.96 -3.80 -23.89
CA ASN A 434 -25.04 -4.79 -24.98
C ASN A 434 -24.32 -4.37 -26.29
N ASP A 435 -23.37 -3.44 -26.22
CA ASP A 435 -22.49 -3.07 -27.33
C ASP A 435 -21.27 -4.03 -27.40
N PRO A 436 -21.19 -4.92 -28.41
CA PRO A 436 -20.12 -5.91 -28.52
C PRO A 436 -18.72 -5.29 -28.66
N ASP A 437 -18.61 -4.03 -29.08
CA ASP A 437 -17.32 -3.32 -29.19
C ASP A 437 -16.87 -2.71 -27.84
N GLN A 438 -17.73 -2.77 -26.81
CA GLN A 438 -17.48 -2.31 -25.45
C GLN A 438 -17.61 -3.48 -24.48
N SER A 439 -16.64 -4.40 -24.47
CA SER A 439 -16.62 -5.51 -23.52
C SER A 439 -15.48 -5.41 -22.52
N ILE A 440 -15.69 -5.99 -21.34
CA ILE A 440 -14.70 -6.12 -20.28
C ILE A 440 -14.64 -7.59 -19.86
N ARG A 441 -13.42 -8.11 -19.73
CA ARG A 441 -13.14 -9.51 -19.47
C ARG A 441 -12.27 -9.69 -18.24
N VAL A 442 -12.67 -10.59 -17.36
CA VAL A 442 -11.89 -11.11 -16.24
C VAL A 442 -10.88 -12.12 -16.78
N GLU A 443 -9.58 -11.87 -16.59
CA GLU A 443 -8.49 -12.74 -17.08
C GLU A 443 -7.90 -13.62 -15.97
N SER A 444 -7.65 -13.04 -14.80
CA SER A 444 -7.06 -13.72 -13.64
C SER A 444 -7.67 -13.17 -12.35
N LEU A 445 -7.74 -13.99 -11.31
CA LEU A 445 -8.18 -13.57 -9.98
C LEU A 445 -7.22 -14.13 -8.93
N PHE A 446 -6.59 -13.28 -8.14
CA PHE A 446 -5.78 -13.66 -6.98
C PHE A 446 -6.52 -13.31 -5.70
N VAL A 447 -6.39 -14.16 -4.68
CA VAL A 447 -6.90 -13.88 -3.34
C VAL A 447 -5.77 -13.93 -2.33
N TYR A 448 -5.75 -12.97 -1.41
CA TYR A 448 -4.78 -12.87 -0.34
C TYR A 448 -5.47 -12.31 0.90
N ASN A 449 -5.11 -12.75 2.09
CA ASN A 449 -5.43 -12.01 3.30
C ASN A 449 -4.26 -12.01 4.27
N ASN A 450 -3.98 -10.86 4.88
CA ASN A 450 -2.98 -10.81 5.94
C ASN A 450 -3.46 -11.59 7.16
N MET A 451 -2.51 -12.06 7.97
CA MET A 451 -2.79 -12.93 9.12
C MET A 451 -2.22 -12.29 10.40
N PRO A 452 -2.93 -11.30 10.99
CA PRO A 452 -2.43 -10.55 12.14
C PRO A 452 -2.39 -11.35 13.45
N HIS A 453 -3.11 -12.47 13.55
CA HIS A 453 -3.32 -13.22 14.79
C HIS A 453 -2.90 -14.69 14.66
N LEU A 454 -3.70 -15.61 15.22
CA LEU A 454 -3.52 -17.05 15.09
C LEU A 454 -3.77 -17.50 13.63
N CYS A 455 -2.82 -18.22 13.04
CA CYS A 455 -2.92 -18.72 11.66
C CYS A 455 -2.07 -19.99 11.43
N ALA A 456 -2.08 -20.49 10.20
CA ALA A 456 -1.11 -21.49 9.73
C ALA A 456 0.23 -20.83 9.36
N ALA A 457 1.33 -21.58 9.34
CA ALA A 457 2.62 -21.05 8.89
C ALA A 457 2.59 -20.63 7.43
N THR A 458 1.82 -21.34 6.60
CA THR A 458 1.39 -20.88 5.27
C THR A 458 -0.11 -21.04 5.07
N VAL A 459 -0.73 -20.13 4.32
CA VAL A 459 -2.05 -20.34 3.74
C VAL A 459 -1.94 -20.24 2.23
N ILE A 460 -2.39 -21.29 1.56
CA ILE A 460 -2.30 -21.46 0.12
C ILE A 460 -3.68 -21.20 -0.49
N TYR A 461 -3.75 -20.26 -1.41
CA TYR A 461 -4.97 -19.91 -2.12
C TYR A 461 -4.88 -20.42 -3.56
N VAL A 462 -5.96 -21.08 -4.00
CA VAL A 462 -6.13 -21.41 -5.42
C VAL A 462 -7.48 -20.93 -5.90
N THR A 463 -7.39 -20.09 -6.92
CA THR A 463 -8.51 -19.62 -7.73
C THR A 463 -8.28 -20.03 -9.17
N ALA A 464 -9.33 -19.99 -9.99
CA ALA A 464 -9.17 -20.22 -11.43
C ALA A 464 -10.13 -19.39 -12.25
N VAL A 465 -9.63 -18.84 -13.37
CA VAL A 465 -10.45 -18.21 -14.41
C VAL A 465 -10.27 -19.02 -15.69
N ASP A 466 -9.19 -18.71 -16.41
CA ASP A 466 -8.73 -19.43 -17.61
C ASP A 466 -7.49 -20.31 -17.34
N SER A 467 -6.77 -20.00 -16.26
CA SER A 467 -5.63 -20.70 -15.69
C SER A 467 -5.83 -20.81 -14.17
N PHE A 468 -5.00 -21.61 -13.49
CA PHE A 468 -4.91 -21.52 -12.02
C PHE A 468 -4.19 -20.24 -11.63
N ASN A 469 -4.66 -19.56 -10.60
CA ASN A 469 -4.02 -18.40 -10.00
C ASN A 469 -3.66 -18.74 -8.56
N TYR A 470 -2.37 -18.61 -8.24
CA TYR A 470 -1.80 -19.05 -6.98
C TYR A 470 -1.44 -17.85 -6.12
N SER A 471 -1.87 -17.88 -4.87
CA SER A 471 -1.32 -17.01 -3.83
C SER A 471 -0.87 -17.81 -2.63
N MET A 472 0.13 -17.33 -1.90
CA MET A 472 0.52 -17.89 -0.62
C MET A 472 0.79 -16.78 0.39
N VAL A 473 0.12 -16.87 1.53
CA VAL A 473 0.46 -16.09 2.73
C VAL A 473 1.45 -16.91 3.54
N HIS A 474 2.50 -16.30 4.10
CA HIS A 474 3.44 -17.04 4.95
C HIS A 474 3.96 -16.27 6.15
N LYS A 475 4.45 -17.06 7.12
CA LYS A 475 5.18 -16.65 8.32
C LYS A 475 6.62 -17.18 8.36
N HIS A 476 7.05 -17.89 7.31
CA HIS A 476 8.43 -18.34 7.13
C HIS A 476 9.37 -17.18 6.78
N ASN A 477 10.68 -17.37 6.94
CA ASN A 477 11.68 -16.46 6.41
C ASN A 477 11.62 -16.40 4.86
N GLY A 478 12.21 -15.37 4.26
CA GLY A 478 12.09 -15.10 2.81
C GLY A 478 12.55 -16.27 1.92
N ASP A 479 13.69 -16.88 2.23
CA ASP A 479 14.27 -17.96 1.42
C ASP A 479 13.43 -19.25 1.47
N VAL A 480 12.99 -19.66 2.66
CA VAL A 480 12.15 -20.85 2.83
C VAL A 480 10.81 -20.64 2.14
N ALA A 481 10.20 -19.46 2.31
CA ALA A 481 8.93 -19.14 1.70
C ALA A 481 9.00 -19.12 0.17
N SER A 482 10.02 -18.46 -0.39
CA SER A 482 10.21 -18.40 -1.85
C SER A 482 10.41 -19.81 -2.44
N ALA A 483 11.27 -20.64 -1.82
CA ALA A 483 11.51 -22.00 -2.27
C ALA A 483 10.26 -22.89 -2.14
N LEU A 484 9.50 -22.75 -1.05
CA LEU A 484 8.27 -23.49 -0.83
C LEU A 484 7.18 -23.08 -1.83
N PHE A 485 7.03 -21.79 -2.11
CA PHE A 485 6.08 -21.29 -3.10
C PHE A 485 6.41 -21.81 -4.50
N ASP A 486 7.70 -21.79 -4.87
CA ASP A 486 8.18 -22.34 -6.15
C ASP A 486 7.87 -23.83 -6.28
N ALA A 487 8.19 -24.61 -5.24
CA ALA A 487 7.90 -26.03 -5.19
C ALA A 487 6.40 -26.30 -5.30
N TYR A 488 5.59 -25.58 -4.53
CA TYR A 488 4.14 -25.72 -4.53
C TYR A 488 3.52 -25.44 -5.92
N VAL A 489 3.84 -24.29 -6.53
CA VAL A 489 3.28 -23.92 -7.82
C VAL A 489 3.75 -24.89 -8.91
N TYR A 490 5.04 -25.22 -8.92
CA TYR A 490 5.59 -26.18 -9.87
C TYR A 490 4.91 -27.55 -9.74
N ASN A 491 4.81 -28.09 -8.52
CA ASN A 491 4.22 -29.40 -8.28
C ASN A 491 2.75 -29.44 -8.72
N THR A 492 1.99 -28.38 -8.45
CA THR A 492 0.57 -28.29 -8.82
C THR A 492 0.39 -28.20 -10.34
N GLU A 493 1.17 -27.37 -11.02
CA GLU A 493 1.12 -27.19 -12.48
C GLU A 493 1.53 -28.47 -13.24
N HIS A 494 2.31 -29.35 -12.61
CA HIS A 494 2.81 -30.59 -13.21
C HIS A 494 2.06 -31.85 -12.77
N LEU A 495 0.97 -31.75 -12.00
CA LEU A 495 0.14 -32.90 -11.59
C LEU A 495 -0.29 -33.77 -12.78
N GLY A 496 -0.55 -33.15 -13.94
CA GLY A 496 -0.91 -33.84 -15.17
C GLY A 496 0.14 -34.84 -15.70
N THR A 497 1.38 -34.76 -15.20
CA THR A 497 2.52 -35.61 -15.61
C THR A 497 2.77 -36.79 -14.66
N VAL A 498 2.05 -36.88 -13.55
CA VAL A 498 2.26 -37.93 -12.54
C VAL A 498 1.61 -39.24 -12.98
N GLY A 499 2.42 -40.27 -13.23
CA GLY A 499 1.98 -41.62 -13.54
C GLY A 499 1.21 -42.26 -12.38
N THR A 500 0.29 -43.18 -12.71
CA THR A 500 -0.65 -43.80 -11.74
C THR A 500 0.06 -44.50 -10.58
N SER A 501 1.21 -45.11 -10.83
CA SER A 501 1.97 -45.90 -9.85
C SER A 501 3.22 -45.18 -9.31
N GLU A 502 3.42 -43.90 -9.64
CA GLU A 502 4.57 -43.16 -9.13
C GLU A 502 4.42 -42.90 -7.62
N THR A 503 5.47 -43.18 -6.85
CA THR A 503 5.50 -42.93 -5.40
C THR A 503 5.74 -41.47 -5.08
N MET A 504 5.31 -41.01 -3.91
CA MET A 504 5.51 -39.63 -3.46
C MET A 504 6.99 -39.22 -3.52
N LEU A 505 7.93 -40.11 -3.17
CA LEU A 505 9.37 -39.88 -3.22
C LEU A 505 9.91 -39.85 -4.66
N GLN A 506 9.40 -40.68 -5.57
CA GLN A 506 9.77 -40.64 -6.99
C GLN A 506 9.37 -39.30 -7.60
N VAL A 507 8.15 -38.85 -7.32
CA VAL A 507 7.63 -37.55 -7.73
C VAL A 507 8.48 -36.42 -7.14
N ALA A 508 8.73 -36.45 -5.82
CA ALA A 508 9.54 -35.46 -5.12
C ALA A 508 10.95 -35.33 -5.74
N LYS A 509 11.66 -36.44 -5.94
CA LYS A 509 13.01 -36.46 -6.51
C LYS A 509 13.04 -35.94 -7.96
N ARG A 510 12.08 -36.36 -8.79
CA ARG A 510 11.99 -35.93 -10.19
C ARG A 510 11.79 -34.42 -10.27
N TRP A 511 10.89 -33.88 -9.46
CA TRP A 511 10.60 -32.45 -9.49
C TRP A 511 11.68 -31.61 -8.81
N SER A 512 12.36 -32.12 -7.78
CA SER A 512 13.49 -31.42 -7.16
C SER A 512 14.63 -31.13 -8.13
N ALA A 513 14.86 -31.98 -9.14
CA ALA A 513 15.88 -31.74 -10.16
C ALA A 513 15.57 -30.53 -11.06
N ASN A 514 14.30 -30.11 -11.10
CA ASN A 514 13.83 -29.00 -11.92
C ASN A 514 13.52 -27.73 -11.10
N LEU A 515 13.65 -27.80 -9.78
CA LEU A 515 13.57 -26.62 -8.92
C LEU A 515 14.89 -25.83 -9.00
N PRO A 516 14.84 -24.48 -9.01
CA PRO A 516 16.06 -23.66 -9.07
C PRO A 516 17.04 -24.00 -7.94
N THR A 517 18.31 -24.26 -8.30
CA THR A 517 19.44 -24.42 -7.37
C THR A 517 19.98 -23.04 -6.97
N SER A 518 19.13 -22.23 -6.33
CA SER A 518 19.39 -20.89 -5.72
C SER A 518 20.60 -20.08 -6.22
N SER A 519 20.34 -19.08 -7.07
CA SER A 519 20.90 -17.71 -7.09
C SER A 519 20.68 -17.08 -8.48
N SER A 520 19.41 -16.76 -8.78
CA SER A 520 19.06 -15.83 -9.86
C SER A 520 17.64 -15.32 -9.59
N ASN A 521 17.58 -14.17 -8.91
CA ASN A 521 16.41 -13.34 -8.57
C ASN A 521 15.24 -14.01 -7.86
N PRO A 522 15.05 -13.59 -6.60
CA PRO A 522 13.85 -12.85 -6.23
C PRO A 522 14.23 -11.40 -5.92
N VAL A 523 13.34 -10.48 -6.26
CA VAL A 523 13.43 -9.05 -5.89
C VAL A 523 13.82 -8.95 -4.41
N GLY A 524 14.92 -8.24 -4.16
CA GLY A 524 15.66 -8.23 -2.89
C GLY A 524 14.78 -7.96 -1.67
N SER A 525 14.97 -8.79 -0.66
CA SER A 525 14.35 -8.71 0.67
C SER A 525 15.10 -7.80 1.64
N ASP A 526 15.92 -6.87 1.17
CA ASP A 526 16.57 -5.85 2.00
C ASP A 526 15.93 -4.48 1.77
N GLN A 527 14.77 -4.26 2.39
CA GLN A 527 14.22 -2.93 2.69
C GLN A 527 13.16 -3.10 3.79
N LEU A 528 13.61 -3.11 5.04
CA LEU A 528 12.76 -3.01 6.23
C LEU A 528 12.60 -1.54 6.60
N ALA A 529 11.34 -1.09 6.50
CA ALA A 529 10.68 -0.03 7.28
C ALA A 529 11.11 1.43 7.05
N LEU A 530 10.20 2.23 6.45
CA LEU A 530 9.45 3.31 7.14
C LEU A 530 8.65 4.12 6.10
N ASP A 531 7.44 3.68 5.77
CA ASP A 531 6.44 4.57 5.16
C ASP A 531 5.08 4.36 5.82
N LYS A 532 4.82 5.20 6.83
CA LYS A 532 3.46 5.47 7.27
C LYS A 532 2.78 6.34 6.20
N PRO A 533 1.62 5.96 5.65
CA PRO A 533 0.72 6.95 5.07
C PRO A 533 0.21 7.85 6.20
N LEU A 534 0.39 9.16 6.08
CA LEU A 534 -0.38 10.11 6.86
C LEU A 534 -1.84 10.00 6.41
N ASN A 535 -2.66 9.50 7.33
CA ASN A 535 -4.08 9.31 7.17
C ASN A 535 -4.76 10.70 7.17
N PHE A 536 -5.23 11.22 6.03
CA PHE A 536 -6.15 12.36 6.01
C PHE A 536 -7.59 11.87 6.19
N GLY A 537 -7.95 11.53 7.42
CA GLY A 537 -9.35 11.32 7.81
C GLY A 537 -10.09 12.68 7.91
N ALA A 538 -11.35 12.70 7.46
CA ALA A 538 -12.36 13.74 7.69
C ALA A 538 -11.94 15.20 7.41
N SER A 539 -12.28 15.71 6.22
CA SER A 539 -12.33 17.13 5.80
C SER A 539 -11.46 18.08 6.66
N SER A 540 -10.14 18.03 6.49
CA SER A 540 -9.27 18.99 7.15
C SER A 540 -9.55 20.41 6.58
N PRO A 541 -9.46 21.47 7.41
CA PRO A 541 -9.59 22.86 6.93
C PRO A 541 -8.64 23.20 5.77
N GLN A 542 -7.53 22.47 5.65
CA GLN A 542 -6.56 22.61 4.57
C GLN A 542 -7.11 22.10 3.24
N VAL A 543 -7.81 20.96 3.23
CA VAL A 543 -8.50 20.45 2.02
C VAL A 543 -9.60 21.41 1.59
N GLN A 544 -10.40 21.91 2.52
CA GLN A 544 -11.44 22.91 2.24
C GLN A 544 -10.85 24.20 1.67
N PHE A 545 -9.70 24.65 2.18
CA PHE A 545 -9.00 25.81 1.64
C PHE A 545 -8.58 25.58 0.18
N TRP A 546 -7.86 24.49 -0.11
CA TRP A 546 -7.34 24.22 -1.46
C TRP A 546 -8.44 24.02 -2.50
N GLN A 547 -9.60 23.49 -2.12
CA GLN A 547 -10.78 23.39 -2.99
C GLN A 547 -11.32 24.76 -3.45
N THR A 548 -10.99 25.84 -2.74
CA THR A 548 -11.37 27.22 -3.13
C THR A 548 -10.29 27.95 -3.92
N GLN A 549 -9.09 27.36 -4.06
CA GLN A 549 -7.97 27.98 -4.75
C GLN A 549 -7.98 27.63 -6.25
N PRO A 550 -7.40 28.46 -7.11
CA PRO A 550 -7.29 28.19 -8.55
C PRO A 550 -6.19 27.15 -8.82
N VAL A 551 -6.43 25.91 -8.42
CA VAL A 551 -5.56 24.75 -8.64
C VAL A 551 -6.40 23.59 -9.16
N PRO A 552 -5.86 22.68 -9.98
CA PRO A 552 -6.60 21.50 -10.40
C PRO A 552 -7.00 20.62 -9.22
N GLY A 553 -8.10 19.90 -9.36
CA GLY A 553 -8.50 18.90 -8.36
C GLY A 553 -7.47 17.77 -8.28
N ILE A 554 -7.33 17.11 -7.12
CA ILE A 554 -6.34 16.03 -6.94
C ILE A 554 -6.56 14.84 -7.88
N ASP A 555 -7.82 14.61 -8.28
CA ASP A 555 -8.25 13.57 -9.21
C ASP A 555 -8.32 14.06 -10.67
N GLU A 556 -7.92 15.31 -10.93
CA GLU A 556 -7.94 15.89 -12.26
C GLU A 556 -6.68 15.50 -13.06
N TYR A 557 -6.87 15.27 -14.37
CA TYR A 557 -5.81 14.95 -15.32
C TYR A 557 -5.94 15.88 -16.53
N PRO A 558 -5.58 17.16 -16.38
CA PRO A 558 -5.71 18.13 -17.45
C PRO A 558 -4.81 17.77 -18.63
N ASP A 559 -5.35 17.88 -19.83
CA ASP A 559 -4.66 17.76 -21.12
C ASP A 559 -4.40 19.13 -21.77
N ASP A 560 -5.04 20.17 -21.24
CA ASP A 560 -4.94 21.55 -21.68
C ASP A 560 -3.90 22.37 -20.89
N HIS A 561 -3.51 23.51 -21.45
CA HIS A 561 -2.58 24.46 -20.86
C HIS A 561 -3.23 25.84 -20.71
N GLY A 562 -3.23 26.41 -19.50
CA GLY A 562 -3.73 27.77 -19.31
C GLY A 562 -3.97 28.18 -17.86
N ALA A 563 -4.30 29.46 -17.68
CA ALA A 563 -4.69 29.98 -16.37
C ALA A 563 -6.07 29.43 -15.95
N ILE A 564 -6.22 29.06 -14.68
CA ILE A 564 -7.47 28.48 -14.16
C ILE A 564 -8.50 29.58 -13.88
N SER A 565 -8.08 30.62 -13.17
CA SER A 565 -8.85 31.83 -12.99
C SER A 565 -8.49 32.84 -14.07
N ALA A 566 -9.50 33.53 -14.59
CA ALA A 566 -9.28 34.64 -15.50
C ALA A 566 -8.36 35.68 -14.86
N ILE A 567 -7.30 36.05 -15.58
CA ILE A 567 -6.39 37.12 -15.16
C ILE A 567 -7.22 38.42 -15.12
N THR A 568 -7.44 38.94 -13.91
CA THR A 568 -8.14 40.21 -13.70
C THR A 568 -7.19 41.39 -13.87
N SER A 569 -7.72 42.61 -13.92
CA SER A 569 -6.87 43.79 -13.89
C SER A 569 -6.31 43.99 -12.48
N VAL A 570 -5.10 44.57 -12.36
CA VAL A 570 -4.53 45.00 -11.06
C VAL A 570 -5.51 45.91 -10.30
N SER A 571 -6.34 46.67 -11.02
CA SER A 571 -7.40 47.52 -10.42
C SER A 571 -8.48 46.75 -9.66
N ASP A 572 -8.66 45.47 -9.97
CA ASP A 572 -9.66 44.60 -9.36
C ASP A 572 -9.11 43.89 -8.11
N VAL A 573 -7.80 43.99 -7.87
CA VAL A 573 -7.13 43.43 -6.70
C VAL A 573 -7.33 44.35 -5.51
N ARG A 574 -7.79 43.78 -4.39
CA ARG A 574 -7.96 44.51 -3.13
C ARG A 574 -6.66 45.19 -2.70
N THR A 575 -6.69 46.51 -2.49
CA THR A 575 -5.53 47.30 -2.06
C THR A 575 -5.21 47.15 -0.57
N GLU A 576 -6.23 47.01 0.27
CA GLU A 576 -6.09 46.87 1.71
C GLU A 576 -5.72 45.43 2.12
N PRO A 577 -4.86 45.23 3.13
CA PRO A 577 -4.54 43.90 3.65
C PRO A 577 -5.78 43.13 4.14
N LEU A 578 -5.69 41.80 4.16
CA LEU A 578 -6.69 40.95 4.80
C LEU A 578 -6.77 41.19 6.32
N ALA A 579 -7.93 40.98 6.91
CA ALA A 579 -8.08 41.08 8.37
C ALA A 579 -7.44 39.86 9.04
N LEU A 580 -6.68 40.10 10.11
CA LEU A 580 -6.15 39.05 11.00
C LEU A 580 -7.06 38.90 12.22
N PRO A 581 -6.99 37.75 12.93
CA PRO A 581 -7.59 37.62 14.25
C PRO A 581 -7.07 38.70 15.22
N ASP A 582 -7.91 39.09 16.19
CA ASP A 582 -7.57 40.07 17.21
C ASP A 582 -6.26 39.71 17.93
N GLY A 583 -5.44 40.72 18.21
CA GLY A 583 -4.15 40.53 18.87
C GLY A 583 -2.99 40.16 17.93
N PHE A 584 -3.17 40.21 16.61
CA PHE A 584 -2.13 40.02 15.61
C PHE A 584 -2.13 41.11 14.53
N PHE A 585 -0.97 41.39 13.94
CA PHE A 585 -0.84 42.33 12.84
C PHE A 585 0.16 41.86 11.79
N TRP A 586 -0.08 42.25 10.53
CA TRP A 586 0.81 41.98 9.41
C TRP A 586 2.10 42.80 9.54
N CYS A 587 3.22 42.22 9.16
CA CYS A 587 4.47 42.93 8.95
C CYS A 587 5.15 42.45 7.66
N THR A 588 6.06 43.26 7.15
CA THR A 588 6.98 42.87 6.07
C THR A 588 8.34 42.69 6.71
N VAL A 589 8.91 41.48 6.62
CA VAL A 589 10.20 41.15 7.25
C VAL A 589 11.34 41.63 6.36
N ASN A 590 12.13 42.57 6.86
CA ASN A 590 13.25 43.09 6.10
C ASN A 590 14.51 42.25 6.33
N VAL A 591 14.71 41.25 5.46
CA VAL A 591 15.85 40.32 5.49
C VAL A 591 17.21 41.00 5.21
N ALA A 592 17.24 42.26 4.79
CA ALA A 592 18.47 43.03 4.69
C ALA A 592 18.97 43.54 6.06
N LYS A 593 18.08 43.64 7.06
CA LYS A 593 18.43 44.00 8.44
C LYS A 593 18.70 42.73 9.25
N ASP A 594 19.88 42.69 9.88
CA ASP A 594 20.33 41.50 10.59
C ASP A 594 19.43 41.10 11.76
N ASP A 595 18.84 42.07 12.48
CA ASP A 595 17.97 41.76 13.62
C ASP A 595 16.67 41.08 13.17
N GLU A 596 16.02 41.60 12.13
CA GLU A 596 14.78 41.00 11.58
C GLU A 596 15.06 39.65 10.91
N LEU A 597 16.21 39.51 10.23
CA LEU A 597 16.65 38.23 9.67
C LEU A 597 16.94 37.18 10.75
N ARG A 598 17.52 37.58 11.89
CA ARG A 598 17.73 36.70 13.04
C ARG A 598 16.40 36.26 13.65
N GLU A 599 15.42 37.15 13.77
CA GLU A 599 14.08 36.77 14.23
C GLU A 599 13.41 35.73 13.30
N LEU A 600 13.56 35.89 11.98
CA LEU A 600 13.08 34.91 11.01
C LEU A 600 13.82 33.58 11.11
N HIS A 601 15.15 33.62 11.19
CA HIS A 601 15.97 32.44 11.45
C HIS A 601 15.46 31.68 12.69
N ASP A 602 15.23 32.38 13.81
CA ASP A 602 14.79 31.77 15.06
C ASP A 602 13.39 31.16 14.95
N LEU A 603 12.48 31.82 14.21
CA LEU A 603 11.16 31.24 13.91
C LEU A 603 11.32 29.90 13.17
N LEU A 604 12.09 29.88 12.07
CA LEU A 604 12.26 28.69 11.24
C LEU A 604 13.02 27.58 11.98
N ALA A 605 14.14 27.91 12.62
CA ALA A 605 14.97 26.96 13.37
C ALA A 605 14.21 26.24 14.50
N LEU A 606 13.12 26.82 15.00
CA LEU A 606 12.29 26.24 16.07
C LEU A 606 10.98 25.61 15.58
N ASN A 607 10.48 25.98 14.39
CA ASN A 607 9.11 25.65 13.98
C ASN A 607 8.96 25.13 12.54
N TYR A 608 10.03 25.12 11.73
CA TYR A 608 9.97 24.67 10.34
C TYR A 608 10.06 23.14 10.21
N VAL A 609 10.17 22.66 8.97
CA VAL A 609 10.10 21.26 8.56
C VAL A 609 10.99 20.34 9.42
N GLU A 610 10.36 19.30 9.94
CA GLU A 610 10.98 18.18 10.67
C GLU A 610 10.79 16.89 9.88
N ASP A 611 11.70 15.93 10.10
CA ASP A 611 11.51 14.56 9.63
C ASP A 611 10.35 13.88 10.38
N LYS A 612 9.87 12.74 9.84
CA LYS A 612 8.72 12.00 10.38
C LYS A 612 8.90 11.57 11.84
N ASP A 613 10.15 11.33 12.27
CA ASP A 613 10.49 10.88 13.61
C ASP A 613 10.83 12.03 14.58
N GLY A 614 10.86 13.28 14.09
CA GLY A 614 11.17 14.46 14.90
C GLY A 614 12.60 14.45 15.46
N LEU A 615 13.54 13.84 14.74
CA LEU A 615 14.96 13.75 15.06
C LEU A 615 15.78 14.88 14.43
N PHE A 616 15.33 15.41 13.30
CA PHE A 616 16.02 16.40 12.50
C PHE A 616 15.07 17.53 12.12
N ARG A 617 15.55 18.77 12.21
CA ARG A 617 14.83 19.95 11.70
C ARG A 617 15.71 20.73 10.76
N LEU A 618 15.18 21.13 9.61
CA LEU A 618 15.92 21.99 8.67
C LEU A 618 16.35 23.29 9.36
N LEU A 619 17.61 23.66 9.17
CA LEU A 619 18.22 24.84 9.77
C LEU A 619 18.71 25.80 8.68
N TYR A 620 17.83 26.68 8.24
CA TYR A 620 18.20 27.72 7.30
C TYR A 620 19.01 28.81 8.01
N THR A 621 20.31 28.89 7.72
CA THR A 621 21.18 29.92 8.30
C THR A 621 20.80 31.32 7.81
N PRO A 622 21.13 32.40 8.53
CA PRO A 622 20.85 33.76 8.04
C PRO A 622 21.46 34.05 6.66
N ALA A 623 22.65 33.51 6.38
CA ALA A 623 23.29 33.67 5.07
C ALA A 623 22.53 32.94 3.96
N LEU A 624 22.07 31.71 4.22
CA LEU A 624 21.26 30.92 3.29
C LEU A 624 19.90 31.59 3.04
N LEU A 625 19.23 32.06 4.09
CA LEU A 625 17.97 32.80 4.00
C LEU A 625 18.11 34.06 3.14
N ARG A 626 19.15 34.87 3.38
CA ARG A 626 19.39 36.06 2.58
C ARG A 626 19.65 35.69 1.12
N TRP A 627 20.46 34.67 0.85
CA TRP A 627 20.72 34.20 -0.50
C TRP A 627 19.45 33.73 -1.22
N ALA A 628 18.62 32.90 -0.58
CA ALA A 628 17.39 32.37 -1.17
C ALA A 628 16.35 33.47 -1.44
N MET A 629 16.20 34.44 -0.53
CA MET A 629 15.11 35.43 -0.57
C MET A 629 15.49 36.79 -1.21
N THR A 630 16.75 37.00 -1.60
CA THR A 630 17.16 38.28 -2.22
C THR A 630 17.78 38.14 -3.62
N PRO A 631 17.19 37.34 -4.54
CA PRO A 631 17.65 37.36 -5.93
C PRO A 631 17.50 38.75 -6.56
N PRO A 632 18.22 39.01 -7.67
CA PRO A 632 18.04 40.24 -8.43
C PRO A 632 16.57 40.49 -8.76
N GLY A 633 16.06 41.66 -8.39
CA GLY A 633 14.66 42.04 -8.61
C GLY A 633 13.66 41.52 -7.57
N TYR A 634 14.11 40.90 -6.46
CA TYR A 634 13.20 40.47 -5.38
C TYR A 634 12.31 41.62 -4.88
N GLU A 635 11.07 41.28 -4.52
CA GLU A 635 10.09 42.23 -4.00
C GLU A 635 10.04 42.11 -2.47
N PRO A 636 10.50 43.11 -1.70
CA PRO A 636 10.48 43.04 -0.25
C PRO A 636 9.09 42.79 0.33
N ASP A 637 8.05 43.29 -0.35
CA ASP A 637 6.65 43.13 0.07
C ASP A 637 6.13 41.68 -0.02
N TRP A 638 6.88 40.78 -0.65
CA TRP A 638 6.56 39.34 -0.70
C TRP A 638 7.14 38.55 0.48
N HIS A 639 7.83 39.20 1.43
CA HIS A 639 8.32 38.59 2.67
C HIS A 639 7.38 38.92 3.83
N ILE A 640 6.32 38.14 3.96
CA ILE A 640 5.18 38.48 4.82
C ILE A 640 5.30 37.76 6.15
N GLY A 641 5.25 38.54 7.24
CA GLY A 641 5.21 38.04 8.60
C GLY A 641 3.92 38.39 9.32
N VAL A 642 3.60 37.60 10.35
CA VAL A 642 2.58 37.92 11.35
C VAL A 642 3.26 38.11 12.69
N ARG A 643 2.94 39.21 13.38
CA ARG A 643 3.43 39.50 14.73
C ARG A 643 2.29 39.54 15.74
N SER A 644 2.55 39.07 16.94
CA SER A 644 1.63 39.26 18.07
C SER A 644 1.62 40.71 18.51
N GLU A 645 0.45 41.28 18.79
CA GLU A 645 0.36 42.62 19.38
C GLU A 645 1.00 42.66 20.76
N ALA A 646 0.75 41.61 21.55
CA ALA A 646 1.41 41.34 22.81
C ALA A 646 2.86 40.91 22.55
N GLY A 647 3.83 41.75 22.90
CA GLY A 647 5.27 41.43 22.83
C GLY A 647 5.91 41.56 21.44
N LYS A 648 5.15 41.86 20.38
CA LYS A 648 5.67 42.14 19.01
C LYS A 648 6.49 41.00 18.39
N LYS A 649 6.37 39.77 18.89
CA LYS A 649 7.14 38.60 18.43
C LYS A 649 6.65 38.14 17.05
N LEU A 650 7.58 37.75 16.16
CA LEU A 650 7.26 37.10 14.90
C LEU A 650 6.76 35.67 15.15
N VAL A 651 5.58 35.33 14.63
CA VAL A 651 4.89 34.07 14.92
C VAL A 651 4.43 33.31 13.69
N ALA A 652 4.44 33.92 12.51
CA ALA A 652 4.23 33.20 11.26
C ALA A 652 4.92 33.95 10.11
N PHE A 653 5.24 33.24 9.03
CA PHE A 653 5.96 33.76 7.87
C PHE A 653 5.59 33.00 6.59
N ILE A 654 5.65 33.69 5.45
CA ILE A 654 5.65 33.13 4.09
C ILE A 654 6.46 34.05 3.19
N SER A 655 7.16 33.49 2.20
CA SER A 655 7.97 34.28 1.27
C SER A 655 7.69 33.93 -0.19
N GLY A 656 7.98 34.89 -1.05
CA GLY A 656 8.04 34.70 -2.49
C GLY A 656 9.19 35.46 -3.12
N VAL A 657 9.75 34.89 -4.18
CA VAL A 657 10.72 35.58 -5.04
C VAL A 657 10.25 35.53 -6.50
N PRO A 658 10.53 36.57 -7.32
CA PRO A 658 10.13 36.58 -8.71
C PRO A 658 10.99 35.61 -9.52
N VAL A 659 10.32 34.81 -10.35
CA VAL A 659 10.98 33.90 -11.28
C VAL A 659 10.30 33.97 -12.64
N ARG A 660 11.07 33.76 -13.71
CA ARG A 660 10.52 33.45 -15.02
C ARG A 660 10.72 31.96 -15.25
N ALA A 661 9.61 31.24 -15.36
CA ALA A 661 9.62 29.80 -15.51
C ALA A 661 8.81 29.40 -16.74
N ARG A 662 9.28 28.34 -17.41
CA ARG A 662 8.60 27.67 -18.49
C ARG A 662 7.86 26.47 -17.94
N ALA A 663 6.58 26.37 -18.24
CA ALA A 663 5.78 25.15 -18.10
C ALA A 663 5.35 24.69 -19.49
N TYR A 664 5.89 23.56 -19.94
CA TYR A 664 5.83 23.07 -21.32
C TYR A 664 6.29 24.13 -22.32
N GLN A 665 5.35 24.67 -23.12
CA GLN A 665 5.62 25.69 -24.14
C GLN A 665 5.40 27.13 -23.64
N HIS A 666 4.95 27.30 -22.39
CA HIS A 666 4.52 28.59 -21.86
C HIS A 666 5.54 29.16 -20.90
N VAL A 667 6.18 30.26 -21.27
CA VAL A 667 7.06 31.03 -20.40
C VAL A 667 6.25 32.12 -19.70
N MET A 668 6.30 32.13 -18.37
CA MET A 668 5.49 33.01 -17.55
C MET A 668 6.32 33.65 -16.44
N ALA A 669 5.94 34.88 -16.07
CA ALA A 669 6.34 35.43 -14.78
C ALA A 669 5.55 34.70 -13.67
N MET A 670 6.27 34.14 -12.71
CA MET A 670 5.73 33.44 -11.56
C MET A 670 6.36 33.99 -10.27
N ALA A 671 5.75 33.69 -9.14
CA ALA A 671 6.41 33.73 -7.85
C ALA A 671 6.87 32.32 -7.45
N GLU A 672 8.14 32.17 -7.08
CA GLU A 672 8.64 30.95 -6.43
C GLU A 672 8.35 31.06 -4.94
N MET A 673 7.47 30.20 -4.41
CA MET A 673 7.02 30.26 -3.01
C MET A 673 7.84 29.35 -2.12
N ASN A 674 8.22 29.86 -0.94
CA ASN A 674 8.96 29.09 0.06
C ASN A 674 8.73 29.64 1.48
N PHE A 675 9.24 28.94 2.49
CA PHE A 675 9.30 29.36 3.90
C PHE A 675 7.95 29.62 4.57
N LEU A 676 6.87 28.93 4.15
CA LEU A 676 5.60 28.95 4.89
C LEU A 676 5.79 28.30 6.26
N CYS A 677 5.76 29.10 7.31
CA CYS A 677 5.97 28.66 8.68
C CYS A 677 4.99 29.31 9.64
N VAL A 678 4.38 28.52 10.51
CA VAL A 678 3.55 29.00 11.61
C VAL A 678 4.14 28.48 12.91
N HIS A 679 4.29 29.35 13.91
CA HIS A 679 4.79 28.97 15.22
C HIS A 679 3.93 27.86 15.81
N LYS A 680 4.55 26.77 16.29
CA LYS A 680 3.87 25.52 16.68
C LYS A 680 2.74 25.73 17.70
N ALA A 681 2.92 26.68 18.62
CA ALA A 681 1.92 27.02 19.65
C ALA A 681 0.61 27.63 19.11
N LEU A 682 0.58 28.15 17.88
CA LEU A 682 -0.60 28.79 17.30
C LEU A 682 -1.46 27.84 16.44
N GLY A 683 -0.97 26.61 16.19
CA GLY A 683 -1.60 25.64 15.30
C GLY A 683 -1.56 26.07 13.83
N ALA A 684 -0.99 25.24 12.95
CA ALA A 684 -0.78 25.58 11.53
C ALA A 684 -2.08 25.92 10.76
N HIS A 685 -3.22 25.36 11.21
CA HIS A 685 -4.51 25.47 10.52
C HIS A 685 -5.19 26.84 10.60
N SER A 686 -4.77 27.73 11.52
CA SER A 686 -5.45 29.03 11.72
C SER A 686 -4.87 30.16 10.87
N PHE A 687 -3.58 30.10 10.49
CA PHE A 687 -2.89 31.21 9.82
C PHE A 687 -2.41 30.90 8.39
N SER A 688 -2.19 29.63 8.04
CA SER A 688 -1.66 29.27 6.71
C SER A 688 -2.55 29.74 5.55
N PRO A 689 -3.90 29.57 5.59
CA PRO A 689 -4.78 30.13 4.56
C PRO A 689 -4.69 31.66 4.44
N LEU A 690 -4.61 32.37 5.57
CA LEU A 690 -4.51 33.84 5.58
C LEU A 690 -3.19 34.32 4.98
N LEU A 691 -2.08 33.63 5.29
CA LEU A 691 -0.76 33.91 4.72
C LEU A 691 -0.77 33.71 3.20
N ILE A 692 -1.32 32.58 2.72
CA ILE A 692 -1.38 32.26 1.29
C ILE A 692 -2.26 33.27 0.55
N GLN A 693 -3.41 33.65 1.11
CA GLN A 693 -4.28 34.65 0.49
C GLN A 693 -3.66 36.06 0.48
N GLU A 694 -2.99 36.46 1.57
CA GLU A 694 -2.34 37.78 1.64
C GLU A 694 -1.12 37.87 0.72
N ILE A 695 -0.28 36.82 0.63
CA ILE A 695 0.84 36.82 -0.33
C ILE A 695 0.33 36.82 -1.77
N SER A 696 -0.72 36.05 -2.08
CA SER A 696 -1.36 36.06 -3.40
C SER A 696 -1.86 37.45 -3.77
N ARG A 697 -2.46 38.19 -2.83
CA ARG A 697 -2.89 39.58 -3.03
C ARG A 697 -1.72 40.50 -3.37
N ARG A 698 -0.61 40.43 -2.63
CA ARG A 698 0.58 41.27 -2.86
C ARG A 698 1.32 40.92 -4.16
N ILE A 699 1.33 39.65 -4.55
CA ILE A 699 1.86 39.19 -5.85
C ILE A 699 0.98 39.72 -6.99
N ASN A 700 -0.35 39.59 -6.89
CA ASN A 700 -1.29 40.09 -7.89
C ASN A 700 -1.24 41.62 -8.05
N LEU A 701 -0.97 42.38 -6.98
CA LEU A 701 -0.75 43.84 -7.06
C LEU A 701 0.48 44.23 -7.90
N LYS A 702 1.42 43.30 -8.12
CA LYS A 702 2.59 43.46 -8.99
C LYS A 702 2.36 42.87 -10.39
N ASN A 703 1.11 42.52 -10.72
CA ASN A 703 0.71 41.93 -12.00
C ASN A 703 1.37 40.57 -12.29
N VAL A 704 1.64 39.79 -11.25
CA VAL A 704 2.06 38.38 -11.34
C VAL A 704 0.90 37.53 -10.85
N TRP A 705 0.57 36.46 -11.58
CA TRP A 705 -0.69 35.72 -11.38
C TRP A 705 -0.52 34.21 -11.20
N HIS A 706 0.72 33.73 -11.26
CA HIS A 706 1.07 32.32 -11.18
C HIS A 706 2.19 32.13 -10.16
N ALA A 707 2.28 30.94 -9.59
CA ALA A 707 3.36 30.59 -8.69
C ALA A 707 3.84 29.16 -8.93
N VAL A 708 5.10 28.88 -8.59
CA VAL A 708 5.65 27.53 -8.47
C VAL A 708 6.04 27.31 -7.02
N TYR A 709 5.72 26.13 -6.49
CA TYR A 709 6.04 25.78 -5.11
C TYR A 709 6.18 24.28 -4.94
N THR A 710 6.80 23.88 -3.84
CA THR A 710 6.96 22.48 -3.46
C THR A 710 6.48 22.22 -2.05
N ASP A 711 5.97 21.02 -1.80
CA ASP A 711 5.57 20.59 -0.46
C ASP A 711 5.91 19.09 -0.27
N GLY A 712 6.25 18.70 0.96
CA GLY A 712 6.44 17.31 1.34
C GLY A 712 5.13 16.55 1.56
N MET A 713 4.03 17.29 1.80
CA MET A 713 2.68 16.77 1.84
C MET A 713 2.03 16.86 0.45
N GLU A 714 1.07 15.97 0.19
CA GLU A 714 0.34 15.96 -1.07
C GLU A 714 -0.86 16.92 -1.00
N LEU A 715 -0.93 17.85 -1.96
CA LEU A 715 -1.96 18.88 -2.11
C LEU A 715 -2.64 18.74 -3.48
N PRO A 716 -3.87 19.24 -3.70
CA PRO A 716 -4.47 19.29 -5.04
C PRO A 716 -3.78 20.33 -5.95
N MET A 717 -3.26 20.01 -7.14
CA MET A 717 -2.78 18.72 -7.64
C MET A 717 -1.28 18.87 -7.96
N PRO A 718 -0.42 17.90 -7.61
CA PRO A 718 0.99 17.98 -7.95
C PRO A 718 1.17 17.82 -9.47
N VAL A 719 1.95 18.71 -10.08
CA VAL A 719 2.38 18.55 -11.48
C VAL A 719 3.43 17.47 -11.61
N SER A 720 4.19 17.17 -10.55
CA SER A 720 5.12 16.05 -10.50
C SER A 720 5.41 15.62 -9.07
N ARG A 721 5.72 14.33 -8.88
CA ARG A 721 6.13 13.73 -7.60
C ARG A 721 7.58 13.27 -7.71
N CYS A 722 8.45 13.79 -6.85
CA CYS A 722 9.89 13.62 -6.98
C CYS A 722 10.47 12.99 -5.70
N PRO A 723 10.87 11.71 -5.74
CA PRO A 723 11.52 11.06 -4.61
C PRO A 723 12.86 11.72 -4.26
N SER A 724 13.17 11.82 -2.96
CA SER A 724 14.46 12.31 -2.46
C SER A 724 15.41 11.14 -2.19
N TYR A 725 16.71 11.39 -2.32
CA TYR A 725 17.78 10.41 -2.10
C TYR A 725 18.88 11.02 -1.25
N HIS A 726 19.57 10.16 -0.49
CA HIS A 726 20.64 10.50 0.42
C HIS A 726 21.87 9.64 0.16
N ARG A 727 23.03 10.27 0.02
CA ARG A 727 24.33 9.63 -0.09
C ARG A 727 25.16 9.93 1.15
N PRO A 728 25.40 8.94 2.02
CA PRO A 728 26.26 9.11 3.20
C PRO A 728 27.67 9.55 2.81
N LEU A 729 28.19 10.63 3.42
CA LEU A 729 29.58 11.06 3.29
C LEU A 729 30.38 10.83 4.58
N ASN A 730 29.70 11.03 5.73
CA ASN A 730 30.17 10.76 7.08
C ASN A 730 29.24 9.75 7.77
N ALA A 731 29.21 8.54 7.23
CA ALA A 731 28.27 7.50 7.66
C ALA A 731 28.37 7.18 9.17
N LYS A 732 29.57 7.28 9.78
CA LYS A 732 29.72 7.14 11.24
C LYS A 732 28.89 8.16 12.02
N LYS A 733 28.95 9.45 11.64
CA LYS A 733 28.15 10.48 12.31
C LYS A 733 26.66 10.25 12.09
N LEU A 734 26.27 9.88 10.86
CA LEU A 734 24.87 9.61 10.51
C LEU A 734 24.30 8.45 11.33
N VAL A 735 25.06 7.37 11.56
CA VAL A 735 24.68 6.27 12.48
C VAL A 735 24.54 6.79 13.91
N GLU A 736 25.53 7.53 14.41
CA GLU A 736 25.50 8.05 15.78
C GLU A 736 24.29 8.97 16.04
N THR A 737 23.85 9.72 15.03
CA THR A 737 22.67 10.59 15.13
C THR A 737 21.33 9.89 14.86
N GLY A 738 21.34 8.64 14.39
CA GLY A 738 20.13 7.92 13.99
C GLY A 738 19.57 8.33 12.62
N PHE A 739 20.35 9.04 11.80
CA PHE A 739 19.97 9.41 10.43
C PHE A 739 19.98 8.19 9.49
N ILE A 740 20.92 7.26 9.71
CA ILE A 740 20.92 5.94 9.08
C ILE A 740 20.97 4.87 10.17
N SER A 741 20.23 3.77 9.98
CA SER A 741 20.20 2.63 10.89
C SER A 741 21.08 1.50 10.37
N VAL A 742 21.82 0.85 11.28
CA VAL A 742 22.64 -0.33 10.95
C VAL A 742 21.78 -1.59 11.10
N PRO A 743 21.64 -2.43 10.06
CA PRO A 743 20.93 -3.70 10.18
C PRO A 743 21.55 -4.60 11.27
N PRO A 744 20.76 -5.39 12.01
CA PRO A 744 21.28 -6.28 13.06
C PRO A 744 22.30 -7.32 12.58
N SER A 745 22.30 -7.60 11.28
CA SER A 745 23.18 -8.56 10.60
C SER A 745 24.55 -7.99 10.19
N MET A 746 24.80 -6.69 10.38
CA MET A 746 25.97 -6.00 9.81
C MET A 746 26.68 -5.15 10.88
N THR A 747 28.00 -5.04 10.78
CA THR A 747 28.80 -4.09 11.57
C THR A 747 28.74 -2.67 10.99
N VAL A 748 29.06 -1.66 11.81
CA VAL A 748 29.16 -0.27 11.33
C VAL A 748 30.19 -0.17 10.21
N GLU A 749 31.32 -0.86 10.32
CA GLU A 749 32.41 -0.85 9.35
C GLU A 749 31.99 -1.44 8.00
N GLU A 750 31.30 -2.58 7.99
CA GLU A 750 30.77 -3.22 6.77
C GLU A 750 29.73 -2.34 6.07
N MET A 751 28.87 -1.65 6.83
CA MET A 751 27.87 -0.73 6.27
C MET A 751 28.52 0.51 5.61
N ILE A 752 29.67 0.95 6.13
CA ILE A 752 30.36 2.15 5.64
C ILE A 752 31.19 1.87 4.39
N GLU A 753 31.66 0.63 4.20
CA GLU A 753 32.61 0.28 3.14
C GLU A 753 32.15 0.69 1.72
N PRO A 754 30.90 0.44 1.29
CA PRO A 754 30.41 0.85 -0.03
C PRO A 754 30.39 2.37 -0.22
N PHE A 755 30.38 3.12 0.89
CA PHE A 755 30.28 4.57 0.87
C PHE A 755 31.63 5.28 0.74
N ASN A 756 32.74 4.54 0.71
CA ASN A 756 34.07 5.09 0.54
C ASN A 756 34.21 5.86 -0.78
N LEU A 757 34.94 6.98 -0.71
CA LEU A 757 35.19 7.86 -1.84
C LEU A 757 36.70 8.05 -2.02
N PRO A 758 37.18 8.28 -3.26
CA PRO A 758 38.55 8.68 -3.52
C PRO A 758 38.94 9.94 -2.75
N ASN A 759 40.25 10.14 -2.55
CA ASN A 759 40.78 11.33 -1.86
C ASN A 759 40.85 12.58 -2.76
N ALA A 760 40.78 12.42 -4.08
CA ALA A 760 40.86 13.48 -5.07
C ALA A 760 39.89 13.22 -6.22
N THR A 761 39.49 14.30 -6.90
CA THR A 761 38.66 14.22 -8.10
C THR A 761 39.42 13.57 -9.25
N ALA A 762 38.70 12.89 -10.14
CA ALA A 762 39.27 12.20 -11.29
C ALA A 762 39.27 13.07 -12.55
N THR A 763 38.30 13.97 -12.72
CA THR A 763 38.19 14.81 -13.92
C THR A 763 39.25 15.93 -13.91
N PRO A 764 40.15 16.00 -14.92
CA PRO A 764 41.10 17.09 -15.05
C PRO A 764 40.41 18.42 -15.35
N GLY A 765 40.95 19.53 -14.83
CA GLY A 765 40.40 20.86 -15.09
C GLY A 765 39.22 21.25 -14.19
N ILE A 766 38.79 20.40 -13.25
CA ILE A 766 37.85 20.79 -12.20
C ILE A 766 38.47 21.93 -11.38
N ARG A 767 37.72 23.03 -11.29
CA ARG A 767 38.02 24.15 -10.40
C ARG A 767 36.74 24.85 -9.98
N GLU A 768 36.83 25.62 -8.90
CA GLU A 768 35.74 26.46 -8.44
C GLU A 768 35.33 27.49 -9.51
N MET A 769 34.02 27.72 -9.63
CA MET A 769 33.42 28.68 -10.56
C MET A 769 33.79 30.11 -10.18
N LYS A 770 34.10 30.95 -11.17
CA LYS A 770 34.43 32.37 -11.01
C LYS A 770 33.45 33.24 -11.79
N GLU A 771 33.47 34.55 -11.50
CA GLU A 771 32.62 35.55 -12.17
C GLU A 771 32.77 35.52 -13.70
N GLN A 772 33.99 35.34 -14.22
CA GLN A 772 34.25 35.21 -15.65
C GLN A 772 33.58 33.99 -16.31
N ASP A 773 33.22 32.96 -15.55
CA ASP A 773 32.62 31.72 -16.07
C ASP A 773 31.08 31.82 -16.17
N VAL A 774 30.46 32.86 -15.60
CA VAL A 774 29.00 33.03 -15.53
C VAL A 774 28.34 32.91 -16.90
N ALA A 775 28.90 33.56 -17.91
CA ALA A 775 28.36 33.51 -19.27
C ALA A 775 28.38 32.09 -19.85
N ALA A 776 29.48 31.34 -19.68
CA ALA A 776 29.62 29.99 -20.20
C ALA A 776 28.72 28.99 -19.45
N VAL A 777 28.62 29.10 -18.13
CA VAL A 777 27.72 28.29 -17.30
C VAL A 777 26.24 28.57 -17.66
N THR A 778 25.91 29.84 -17.92
CA THR A 778 24.56 30.21 -18.38
C THR A 778 24.23 29.53 -19.70
N GLU A 779 25.15 29.53 -20.67
CA GLU A 779 24.96 28.85 -21.97
C GLU A 779 24.76 27.33 -21.80
N LEU A 780 25.56 26.69 -20.95
CA LEU A 780 25.42 25.26 -20.63
C LEU A 780 24.05 24.95 -20.02
N LEU A 781 23.61 25.74 -19.03
CA LEU A 781 22.32 25.53 -18.35
C LEU A 781 21.13 25.82 -19.26
N VAL A 782 21.17 26.90 -20.06
CA VAL A 782 20.12 27.20 -21.04
C VAL A 782 19.96 26.04 -22.02
N THR A 783 21.07 25.51 -22.53
CA THR A 783 21.06 24.37 -23.46
C THR A 783 20.54 23.11 -22.80
N TYR A 784 21.02 22.80 -21.59
CA TYR A 784 20.64 21.60 -20.86
C TYR A 784 19.16 21.63 -20.43
N LEU A 785 18.68 22.76 -19.89
CA LEU A 785 17.33 22.88 -19.36
C LEU A 785 16.23 22.96 -20.43
N ALA A 786 16.61 23.16 -21.69
CA ALA A 786 15.67 23.19 -22.82
C ALA A 786 14.91 21.87 -23.02
N LYS A 787 15.39 20.74 -22.49
CA LYS A 787 14.78 19.41 -22.65
C LYS A 787 13.75 19.03 -21.58
N PHE A 788 13.64 19.81 -20.51
CA PHE A 788 12.67 19.58 -19.42
C PHE A 788 11.36 20.32 -19.68
N ASP A 789 10.26 19.94 -19.04
CA ASP A 789 8.96 20.59 -19.27
C ASP A 789 8.71 21.74 -18.29
N LEU A 790 9.18 21.62 -17.04
CA LEU A 790 9.17 22.71 -16.07
C LEU A 790 10.60 23.18 -15.79
N ALA A 791 10.96 24.40 -16.15
CA ALA A 791 12.33 24.91 -15.98
C ALA A 791 12.38 26.43 -15.77
N ILE A 792 13.38 26.92 -15.03
CA ILE A 792 13.65 28.36 -14.89
C ILE A 792 14.32 28.89 -16.16
N GLU A 793 13.93 30.08 -16.60
CA GLU A 793 14.62 30.82 -17.66
C GLU A 793 15.94 31.38 -17.12
N MET A 794 17.05 30.70 -17.43
CA MET A 794 18.38 31.05 -16.92
C MET A 794 18.92 32.33 -17.54
N THR A 795 19.17 33.33 -16.69
CA THR A 795 19.88 34.57 -17.05
C THR A 795 21.25 34.61 -16.38
N GLN A 796 22.17 35.44 -16.90
CA GLN A 796 23.47 35.63 -16.26
C GLN A 796 23.33 36.21 -14.83
N GLU A 797 22.32 37.04 -14.57
CA GLU A 797 22.03 37.56 -13.24
C GLU A 797 21.57 36.47 -12.28
N TYR A 798 20.69 35.56 -12.74
CA TYR A 798 20.25 34.40 -11.97
C TYR A 798 21.43 33.47 -11.66
N VAL A 799 22.22 33.13 -12.67
CA VAL A 799 23.41 32.27 -12.54
C VAL A 799 24.45 32.92 -11.62
N ALA A 800 24.72 34.21 -11.76
CA ALA A 800 25.65 34.91 -10.88
C ALA A 800 25.16 34.91 -9.41
N HIS A 801 23.87 35.16 -9.18
CA HIS A 801 23.35 35.20 -7.80
C HIS A 801 23.33 33.81 -7.15
N TYR A 802 22.76 32.83 -7.84
CA TYR A 802 22.49 31.52 -7.26
C TYR A 802 23.66 30.54 -7.38
N LEU A 803 24.55 30.70 -8.35
CA LEU A 803 25.58 29.69 -8.65
C LEU A 803 27.01 30.15 -8.43
N LEU A 804 27.29 31.46 -8.24
CA LEU A 804 28.62 31.85 -7.78
C LEU A 804 28.83 31.34 -6.35
N PRO A 805 29.98 30.68 -6.07
CA PRO A 805 30.27 30.15 -4.75
C PRO A 805 30.17 31.20 -3.66
N ARG A 806 29.49 30.85 -2.57
CA ARG A 806 29.38 31.66 -1.35
C ARG A 806 29.65 30.75 -0.17
N ASP A 807 30.61 31.14 0.66
CA ASP A 807 30.99 30.40 1.86
C ASP A 807 29.76 30.03 2.69
N GLU A 808 29.71 28.78 3.15
CA GLU A 808 28.63 28.22 3.97
C GLU A 808 27.23 28.18 3.31
N VAL A 809 27.08 28.61 2.05
CA VAL A 809 25.77 28.71 1.37
C VAL A 809 25.71 27.84 0.13
N VAL A 810 26.49 28.14 -0.91
CA VAL A 810 26.46 27.41 -2.19
C VAL A 810 27.87 27.22 -2.71
N LYS A 811 28.14 26.06 -3.28
CA LYS A 811 29.44 25.74 -3.86
C LYS A 811 29.24 25.25 -5.29
N SER A 812 30.08 25.72 -6.19
CA SER A 812 29.94 25.45 -7.62
C SER A 812 31.30 25.28 -8.29
N TRP A 813 31.37 24.31 -9.20
CA TRP A 813 32.57 23.96 -9.93
C TRP A 813 32.29 23.88 -11.42
N VAL A 814 33.34 24.16 -12.18
CA VAL A 814 33.38 24.02 -13.63
C VAL A 814 34.52 23.08 -14.01
N VAL A 815 34.35 22.38 -15.12
CA VAL A 815 35.44 21.69 -15.81
C VAL A 815 35.93 22.60 -16.93
N GLU A 816 37.18 23.05 -16.81
CA GLU A 816 37.86 23.80 -17.87
C GLU A 816 38.74 22.85 -18.70
N ASP A 817 38.44 22.73 -19.99
CA ASP A 817 39.23 21.93 -20.91
C ASP A 817 40.69 22.46 -20.97
N PRO A 818 41.71 21.66 -20.62
CA PRO A 818 43.08 22.16 -20.50
C PRO A 818 43.72 22.65 -21.82
N ALA A 819 43.16 22.28 -22.98
CA ALA A 819 43.71 22.65 -24.28
C ALA A 819 43.06 23.92 -24.85
N SER A 820 41.74 24.04 -24.71
CA SER A 820 40.93 25.11 -25.28
C SER A 820 40.56 26.20 -24.28
N HIS A 821 40.76 25.98 -22.98
CA HIS A 821 40.34 26.85 -21.89
C HIS A 821 38.83 27.13 -21.86
N ARG A 822 38.03 26.29 -22.51
CA ARG A 822 36.57 26.39 -22.53
C ARG A 822 35.97 25.65 -21.33
N ILE A 823 34.91 26.21 -20.77
CA ILE A 823 34.09 25.52 -19.78
C ILE A 823 33.21 24.49 -20.49
N THR A 824 33.33 23.22 -20.09
CA THR A 824 32.63 22.10 -20.73
C THR A 824 31.54 21.52 -19.83
N ASP A 825 31.78 21.46 -18.53
CA ASP A 825 30.88 20.83 -17.56
C ASP A 825 30.75 21.72 -16.32
N PHE A 826 29.65 21.54 -15.59
CA PHE A 826 29.32 22.34 -14.42
C PHE A 826 28.54 21.50 -13.40
N PHE A 827 28.79 21.72 -12.11
CA PHE A 827 27.87 21.26 -11.06
C PHE A 827 27.90 22.18 -9.85
N SER A 828 26.82 22.14 -9.08
CA SER A 828 26.63 22.96 -7.88
C SER A 828 25.83 22.20 -6.82
N PHE A 829 26.09 22.50 -5.56
CA PHE A 829 25.27 22.08 -4.43
C PHE A 829 25.27 23.16 -3.34
N TYR A 830 24.17 23.26 -2.60
CA TYR A 830 24.02 24.21 -1.50
C TYR A 830 24.04 23.52 -0.13
N ASN A 831 24.45 24.24 0.91
CA ASN A 831 24.44 23.77 2.29
C ASN A 831 23.09 24.08 2.93
N LEU A 832 22.36 23.04 3.32
CA LEU A 832 21.18 23.16 4.16
C LEU A 832 21.35 22.20 5.35
N PRO A 833 21.90 22.69 6.47
CA PRO A 833 22.13 21.85 7.62
C PRO A 833 20.81 21.48 8.31
N SER A 834 20.86 20.42 9.12
CA SER A 834 19.76 20.04 10.01
C SER A 834 20.19 20.12 11.47
N SER A 835 19.34 20.67 12.32
CA SER A 835 19.47 20.55 13.77
C SER A 835 19.22 19.09 14.18
N VAL A 836 20.08 18.52 15.02
CA VAL A 836 19.87 17.18 15.60
C VAL A 836 19.15 17.34 16.93
N LEU A 837 17.89 16.92 16.95
CA LEU A 837 17.00 17.06 18.09
C LEU A 837 17.35 15.98 19.14
N SER A 838 17.41 16.38 20.41
CA SER A 838 17.55 15.48 21.56
C SER A 838 18.83 14.62 21.61
N HIS A 839 19.94 15.04 20.98
CA HIS A 839 21.21 14.30 20.99
C HIS A 839 22.32 15.03 21.75
N LYS A 840 23.10 14.31 22.60
CA LYS A 840 24.05 14.92 23.55
C LYS A 840 25.39 15.35 22.94
N LYS A 841 25.84 14.68 21.87
CA LYS A 841 27.19 14.84 21.29
C LYS A 841 27.17 15.70 20.02
N HIS A 842 26.29 15.36 19.08
CA HIS A 842 26.03 16.11 17.84
C HIS A 842 24.80 16.99 17.98
N GLN A 843 24.92 18.26 17.60
CA GLN A 843 23.79 19.21 17.56
C GLN A 843 23.35 19.57 16.14
N ARG A 844 24.18 19.26 15.14
CA ARG A 844 23.98 19.67 13.75
C ARG A 844 24.56 18.64 12.78
N LEU A 845 23.84 18.38 11.68
CA LEU A 845 24.31 17.67 10.49
C LEU A 845 24.52 18.67 9.36
N GLU A 846 25.68 18.63 8.70
CA GLU A 846 25.90 19.39 7.47
C GLU A 846 25.43 18.56 6.28
N ALA A 847 24.47 19.07 5.51
CA ALA A 847 23.93 18.37 4.35
C ALA A 847 24.09 19.22 3.08
N ALA A 848 24.70 18.62 2.06
CA ALA A 848 24.83 19.21 0.73
C ALA A 848 23.63 18.78 -0.11
N TYR A 849 22.92 19.71 -0.72
CA TYR A 849 21.80 19.42 -1.64
C TYR A 849 22.25 19.72 -3.06
N LEU A 850 22.20 18.71 -3.94
CA LEU A 850 22.50 18.88 -5.36
C LEU A 850 21.59 19.93 -5.96
N TYR A 851 22.18 20.94 -6.58
CA TYR A 851 21.46 22.07 -7.14
C TYR A 851 21.30 21.93 -8.67
N TYR A 852 22.30 22.32 -9.46
CA TYR A 852 22.29 22.09 -10.90
C TYR A 852 23.56 21.37 -11.34
N SER A 853 23.45 20.52 -12.36
CA SER A 853 24.60 19.85 -12.98
C SER A 853 24.40 19.70 -14.49
N VAL A 854 25.49 19.85 -15.24
CA VAL A 854 25.56 19.72 -16.70
C VAL A 854 26.86 19.02 -17.05
N ALA A 855 26.77 17.86 -17.69
CA ALA A 855 27.92 17.11 -18.20
C ALA A 855 27.86 17.07 -19.74
N THR A 856 28.95 17.46 -20.41
CA THR A 856 29.11 17.44 -21.87
C THR A 856 30.39 16.74 -22.32
N SER A 857 31.45 16.74 -21.51
CA SER A 857 32.73 16.10 -21.84
C SER A 857 32.99 14.81 -21.07
N VAL A 858 32.32 14.64 -19.92
CA VAL A 858 32.34 13.41 -19.09
C VAL A 858 30.93 12.87 -18.91
N SER A 859 30.78 11.67 -18.35
CA SER A 859 29.45 11.18 -17.94
C SER A 859 28.94 11.95 -16.72
N LEU A 860 27.63 12.11 -16.61
CA LEU A 860 27.00 12.73 -15.45
C LEU A 860 27.39 12.00 -14.14
N THR A 861 27.39 10.66 -14.17
CA THR A 861 27.83 9.84 -13.04
C THR A 861 29.26 10.17 -12.59
N GLN A 862 30.20 10.37 -13.51
CA GLN A 862 31.57 10.75 -13.16
C GLN A 862 31.64 12.17 -12.58
N LEU A 863 30.90 13.11 -13.16
CA LEU A 863 30.84 14.49 -12.67
C LEU A 863 30.29 14.55 -11.24
N ILE A 864 29.24 13.79 -10.94
CA ILE A 864 28.64 13.74 -9.61
C ILE A 864 29.53 12.95 -8.62
N GLN A 865 30.25 11.93 -9.06
CA GLN A 865 31.27 11.28 -8.23
C GLN A 865 32.32 12.29 -7.75
N ASP A 866 32.77 13.19 -8.62
CA ASP A 866 33.70 14.27 -8.25
C ASP A 866 33.04 15.29 -7.30
N ALA A 867 31.75 15.59 -7.49
CA ALA A 867 30.97 16.42 -6.57
C ALA A 867 30.90 15.82 -5.15
N LEU A 868 30.70 14.50 -5.03
CA LEU A 868 30.69 13.79 -3.75
C LEU A 868 32.06 13.86 -3.04
N VAL A 869 33.16 13.73 -3.80
CA VAL A 869 34.52 13.90 -3.27
C VAL A 869 34.71 15.31 -2.70
N LEU A 870 34.31 16.33 -3.45
CA LEU A 870 34.42 17.74 -3.02
C LEU A 870 33.51 18.06 -1.83
N ALA A 871 32.30 17.50 -1.78
CA ALA A 871 31.41 17.62 -0.64
C ALA A 871 32.02 16.98 0.62
N LYS A 872 32.61 15.79 0.50
CA LYS A 872 33.31 15.14 1.61
C LYS A 872 34.52 15.95 2.10
N GLN A 873 35.33 16.50 1.18
CA GLN A 873 36.45 17.39 1.52
C GLN A 873 35.98 18.67 2.21
N ALA A 874 34.81 19.19 1.83
CA ALA A 874 34.13 20.30 2.47
C ALA A 874 33.43 19.93 3.79
N LYS A 875 33.61 18.69 4.28
CA LYS A 875 33.12 18.18 5.57
C LYS A 875 31.59 18.10 5.69
N PHE A 876 30.89 17.91 4.57
CA PHE A 876 29.48 17.52 4.61
C PHE A 876 29.32 16.10 5.14
N ASP A 877 28.23 15.85 5.86
CA ASP A 877 27.91 14.55 6.45
C ASP A 877 27.08 13.69 5.50
N VAL A 878 26.23 14.31 4.69
CA VAL A 878 25.33 13.66 3.72
C VAL A 878 25.18 14.53 2.48
N PHE A 879 24.97 13.89 1.33
CA PHE A 879 24.68 14.53 0.06
C PHE A 879 23.29 14.13 -0.41
N ASN A 880 22.40 15.09 -0.64
CA ASN A 880 20.99 14.90 -0.96
C ASN A 880 20.73 15.26 -2.42
N ALA A 881 19.88 14.47 -3.08
CA ALA A 881 19.45 14.74 -4.46
C ALA A 881 18.00 14.30 -4.64
N ALA A 882 17.19 15.08 -5.35
CA ALA A 882 15.87 14.63 -5.81
C ALA A 882 15.99 13.92 -7.16
N ALA A 883 15.11 12.97 -7.46
CA ALA A 883 15.04 12.29 -8.76
C ALA A 883 14.40 13.16 -9.86
N ILE A 884 14.91 14.38 -10.00
CA ILE A 884 14.58 15.36 -11.04
C ILE A 884 15.71 15.44 -12.07
N MET A 885 15.47 16.08 -13.21
CA MET A 885 16.42 16.16 -14.32
C MET A 885 16.95 14.75 -14.69
N ASP A 886 18.21 14.64 -15.10
CA ASP A 886 18.85 13.34 -15.38
C ASP A 886 19.41 12.65 -14.11
N ASN A 887 19.01 13.06 -12.89
CA ASN A 887 19.68 12.59 -11.68
C ASN A 887 19.62 11.07 -11.52
N ARG A 888 18.56 10.42 -12.02
CA ARG A 888 18.41 8.96 -12.03
C ARG A 888 19.58 8.21 -12.66
N GLU A 889 20.35 8.84 -13.56
CA GLU A 889 21.52 8.22 -14.19
C GLU A 889 22.63 7.84 -13.20
N PHE A 890 22.72 8.51 -12.05
CA PHE A 890 23.81 8.29 -11.09
C PHE A 890 23.36 7.77 -9.73
N LEU A 891 22.08 7.87 -9.35
CA LEU A 891 21.63 7.60 -7.99
C LEU A 891 22.03 6.21 -7.50
N ASP A 892 21.66 5.17 -8.24
CA ASP A 892 21.98 3.79 -7.86
C ASP A 892 23.48 3.50 -7.95
N THR A 893 24.10 3.91 -9.07
CA THR A 893 25.53 3.68 -9.35
C THR A 893 26.44 4.32 -8.30
N LEU A 894 26.04 5.46 -7.76
CA LEU A 894 26.78 6.18 -6.74
C LEU A 894 26.27 5.88 -5.33
N HIS A 895 25.50 4.82 -5.11
CA HIS A 895 25.01 4.39 -3.80
C HIS A 895 24.20 5.45 -3.04
N CYS A 896 23.43 6.27 -3.77
CA CYS A 896 22.45 7.16 -3.17
C CYS A 896 21.25 6.30 -2.77
N ALA A 897 20.95 6.25 -1.47
CA ALA A 897 19.81 5.52 -0.94
C ALA A 897 18.54 6.37 -1.02
N HIS A 898 17.40 5.74 -1.20
CA HIS A 898 16.11 6.42 -1.09
C HIS A 898 15.95 7.05 0.31
N GLY A 899 15.49 8.30 0.32
CA GLY A 899 14.95 8.94 1.51
C GLY A 899 13.48 8.60 1.72
N ASP A 900 12.97 8.91 2.92
CA ASP A 900 11.57 8.78 3.29
C ASP A 900 10.70 9.96 2.81
N GLY A 901 11.31 10.99 2.22
CA GLY A 901 10.66 12.20 1.73
C GLY A 901 10.35 12.18 0.23
N LEU A 902 9.09 12.46 -0.13
CA LEU A 902 8.71 12.89 -1.47
C LEU A 902 8.62 14.42 -1.53
N LEU A 903 9.13 15.00 -2.62
CA LEU A 903 8.96 16.42 -2.93
C LEU A 903 7.96 16.56 -4.08
N HIS A 904 6.81 17.19 -3.81
CA HIS A 904 5.78 17.41 -4.82
C HIS A 904 5.92 18.80 -5.41
N TYR A 905 5.91 18.92 -6.73
CA TYR A 905 5.91 20.21 -7.44
C TYR A 905 4.49 20.64 -7.78
N TYR A 906 4.20 21.92 -7.62
CA TYR A 906 2.88 22.50 -7.87
C TYR A 906 2.99 23.80 -8.66
N LEU A 907 1.93 24.10 -9.41
CA LEU A 907 1.72 25.40 -10.02
C LEU A 907 0.41 26.00 -9.50
N PHE A 908 0.46 27.25 -9.05
CA PHE A 908 -0.71 28.00 -8.63
C PHE A 908 -1.31 28.77 -9.81
N ASN A 909 -2.63 28.70 -9.98
CA ASN A 909 -3.38 29.33 -11.07
C ASN A 909 -2.93 28.92 -12.48
N TRP A 910 -2.25 27.79 -12.62
CA TRP A 910 -1.86 27.26 -13.93
C TRP A 910 -2.25 25.80 -14.04
N ARG A 911 -2.95 25.50 -15.13
CA ARG A 911 -3.40 24.18 -15.53
C ARG A 911 -2.46 23.66 -16.60
N CYS A 912 -1.94 22.45 -16.41
CA CYS A 912 -1.16 21.73 -17.40
C CYS A 912 -1.12 20.24 -17.05
N PRO A 913 -0.82 19.36 -18.03
CA PRO A 913 -0.63 17.94 -17.77
C PRO A 913 0.42 17.67 -16.69
N ARG A 914 0.22 16.59 -15.94
CA ARG A 914 1.25 16.05 -15.04
C ARG A 914 2.49 15.67 -15.85
N MET A 915 3.66 15.82 -15.25
CA MET A 915 4.93 15.50 -15.87
C MET A 915 5.73 14.53 -14.98
N PRO A 916 6.44 13.57 -15.58
CA PRO A 916 7.31 12.68 -14.83
C PRO A 916 8.46 13.48 -14.19
N SER A 917 9.07 12.92 -13.14
CA SER A 917 10.06 13.64 -12.33
C SER A 917 11.29 14.07 -13.13
N ASP A 918 11.68 13.29 -14.14
CA ASP A 918 12.76 13.56 -15.08
C ASP A 918 12.45 14.71 -16.07
N LYS A 919 11.24 15.28 -16.03
CA LYS A 919 10.85 16.48 -16.77
C LYS A 919 10.84 17.75 -15.90
N ILE A 920 11.24 17.64 -14.64
CA ILE A 920 11.44 18.77 -13.75
C ILE A 920 12.89 19.25 -13.85
N GLY A 921 13.06 20.51 -14.24
CA GLY A 921 14.32 21.25 -14.36
C GLY A 921 14.36 22.49 -13.45
N ILE A 922 13.65 22.45 -12.32
CA ILE A 922 13.68 23.47 -11.26
C ILE A 922 14.15 22.81 -9.98
N VAL A 923 15.01 23.48 -9.22
CA VAL A 923 15.41 23.06 -7.87
C VAL A 923 15.05 24.17 -6.89
N MET A 924 14.23 23.85 -5.89
CA MET A 924 13.78 24.75 -4.82
C MET A 924 14.71 24.61 -3.61
N GLN A 925 14.99 25.71 -2.91
CA GLN A 925 15.97 25.72 -1.80
C GLN A 925 15.42 25.21 -0.47
#